data_AF-A0A6A5RE51-F1
#
_entry.id   AF-A0A6A5RE51-F1
#
_cell.length_a   1.000
_cell.length_b   1.000
_cell.length_c   1.000
_cell.angle_alpha   90.00
_cell.angle_beta   90.00
_cell.angle_gamma   90.00
#
_symmetry.space_group_name_H-M   'P 1'
#
loop_
_entity.id
_entity.type
_entity.pdbx_description
1 polymer ?
#
loop_
_entity_poly.entity_id
_entity_poly.type
_entity_poly.pdbx_seq_one_letter_code
_entity_poly.pdbx_strand_id
1 'polypeptide(L)'
;MNSNVARCELGQHRYDRTRWGSQYTEAPHASLPYAFPEQPVAHLAEGFDQLSLRKIPKTRTSPIATRTKITRHGSHNGPARPSSSGGEPSMPPHRYPSAGRSTSYSQPTPLEEFRASRIWPPRGYRQDEALEAREAEELICAGTSTFQGHAYKSHNAPAGYSHFYAVLDGEHQSRTDRAPFPTSAYRDMSLDLVGTSENQSPWASLEQPNMAYAFGKSAGTTTLNHWTSKSSSTPPKVERTGTAVPRKMKLLQILDRLQHLEAGLGEDDPDEMQRYLYSTLIEDPAHLGGRPFMSMEQQIQDIIDILMNPQWLDFSNPRNQVVAKWFDSPDQRKKQDFFHQLLLSVELYLRIQSSQYNSKYKRKLILELHPAVAWDLAVAQRWLENMSITKKRESKQQSTFSFQLKSKSRQREALRKFAETLKWPNMDEVEYILEEEDANERALEDRSADAMSWFSGIILPGRTLPWLIMNSLIDCDRDTGHALKYLTHMQPASGFQYRANTYWSTSCIVGKVLGAARGVKQVAGWVGPCIFTPDLKRTECIKVKQYESPDPRLTEHDVVSMEERTGPLGPIDETYPVDDYEVPMPDTEDVTDLIRIEKLAFLPAKEQPSSARNLPGAPMLFDAAIHFACGGSSWPLRLKYDVSFINAFPCHQGPHVLFYDFAYTTKAVDEGLIDLHDWGTQSGRLKRPSPRSSPKKLALEKPIPAHEQVQKVLAIEALGVSDNEVFARAWCAHHGFSAVVANVKETCMACAIREAYAACVSVVILTEGGKERESDS
;
A
#
# COMPACT_ATOMS: atom_id res chain seq x y z
N MET A 1 6.56 -20.68 67.15
CA MET A 1 6.80 -20.41 68.58
C MET A 1 8.08 -19.59 68.69
N ASN A 2 7.94 -18.40 69.27
CA ASN A 2 8.92 -17.49 69.87
C ASN A 2 9.91 -16.76 68.93
N SER A 3 9.67 -15.52 68.48
CA SER A 3 9.54 -14.21 69.21
C SER A 3 10.91 -13.67 69.66
N ASN A 4 11.31 -12.40 69.57
CA ASN A 4 10.74 -11.15 69.05
C ASN A 4 11.77 -10.02 69.34
N VAL A 5 11.76 -8.93 68.55
CA VAL A 5 11.98 -7.50 68.97
C VAL A 5 13.44 -7.10 69.32
N ALA A 6 14.02 -5.93 69.02
CA ALA A 6 13.63 -4.57 68.57
C ALA A 6 14.86 -3.92 67.87
N ARG A 7 14.73 -3.17 66.77
CA ARG A 7 14.37 -1.72 66.64
C ARG A 7 15.52 -0.75 66.98
N CYS A 8 16.09 -0.08 65.97
CA CYS A 8 16.18 1.39 65.91
C CYS A 8 16.59 1.89 64.52
N GLU A 9 16.05 3.05 64.16
CA GLU A 9 15.98 3.69 62.84
C GLU A 9 17.15 4.63 62.55
N LEU A 10 17.20 5.09 61.28
CA LEU A 10 17.75 6.37 60.77
C LEU A 10 19.28 6.56 60.89
N GLY A 11 20.04 6.98 59.89
CA GLY A 11 19.78 7.54 58.56
C GLY A 11 21.07 8.21 58.07
N GLN A 12 21.02 8.78 56.86
CA GLN A 12 21.93 9.82 56.33
C GLN A 12 23.32 9.35 55.85
N HIS A 13 23.50 9.30 54.52
CA HIS A 13 24.12 10.35 53.70
C HIS A 13 25.64 10.50 53.91
N ARG A 14 26.44 10.12 52.91
CA ARG A 14 27.02 11.05 51.91
C ARG A 14 28.03 10.36 51.01
N TYR A 15 27.85 10.64 49.72
CA TYR A 15 28.89 10.65 48.69
C TYR A 15 30.14 11.43 49.15
N ASP A 16 31.34 10.93 48.86
CA ASP A 16 32.08 11.41 47.68
C ASP A 16 33.25 10.50 47.27
N ARG A 17 33.58 10.64 45.98
CA ARG A 17 34.53 9.96 45.09
C ARG A 17 35.90 9.57 45.66
N THR A 18 36.43 8.40 45.24
CA THR A 18 37.38 8.31 44.11
C THR A 18 37.88 6.88 43.81
N ARG A 19 37.98 6.62 42.49
CA ARG A 19 38.94 5.80 41.72
C ARG A 19 38.83 4.26 41.56
N TRP A 20 38.87 3.93 40.27
CA TRP A 20 39.10 2.68 39.54
C TRP A 20 37.81 1.93 39.16
N GLY A 21 37.39 1.84 37.88
CA GLY A 21 38.14 1.86 36.63
C GLY A 21 38.28 0.44 36.11
N SER A 22 37.26 -0.07 35.42
CA SER A 22 37.41 -1.23 34.53
C SER A 22 36.49 -1.08 33.33
N GLN A 23 37.09 -1.26 32.17
CA GLN A 23 36.57 -0.98 30.83
C GLN A 23 35.56 -2.07 30.41
N TYR A 24 34.39 -1.64 29.94
CA TYR A 24 33.54 -2.45 29.08
C TYR A 24 33.72 -1.98 27.64
N THR A 25 34.07 -2.91 26.78
CA THR A 25 34.22 -2.71 25.35
C THR A 25 32.82 -2.62 24.72
N GLU A 26 32.44 -1.43 24.26
CA GLU A 26 31.23 -1.22 23.45
C GLU A 26 31.39 -1.92 22.09
N ALA A 27 30.37 -2.71 21.72
CA ALA A 27 30.22 -3.24 20.37
C ALA A 27 29.82 -2.09 19.41
N PRO A 28 30.38 -2.00 18.20
CA PRO A 28 30.06 -0.94 17.27
C PRO A 28 28.62 -1.09 16.76
N HIS A 29 27.79 -0.09 17.03
CA HIS A 29 26.47 0.07 16.44
C HIS A 29 26.58 0.16 14.91
N ALA A 30 25.90 -0.74 14.21
CA ALA A 30 25.72 -0.65 12.77
C ALA A 30 24.91 0.61 12.44
N SER A 31 25.54 1.53 11.70
CA SER A 31 24.89 2.72 11.16
C SER A 31 23.93 2.33 10.03
N LEU A 32 22.70 2.83 10.11
CA LEU A 32 21.73 2.78 9.01
C LEU A 32 22.33 3.52 7.80
N PRO A 33 22.33 2.95 6.57
CA PRO A 33 23.06 3.53 5.45
C PRO A 33 22.43 4.78 4.80
N TYR A 34 21.43 5.43 5.40
CA TYR A 34 20.84 6.67 4.86
C TYR A 34 20.32 7.59 5.97
N ALA A 35 21.23 8.26 6.67
CA ALA A 35 20.92 9.48 7.43
C ALA A 35 21.71 10.62 6.79
N PHE A 36 21.00 11.50 6.05
CA PHE A 36 21.62 12.66 5.43
C PHE A 36 21.60 13.86 6.39
N PRO A 37 22.67 14.65 6.47
CA PRO A 37 22.69 15.86 7.27
C PRO A 37 21.83 16.95 6.64
N GLU A 38 20.84 17.45 7.37
CA GLU A 38 20.04 18.62 6.99
C GLU A 38 20.93 19.88 6.99
N GLN A 39 21.04 20.55 5.85
CA GLN A 39 21.50 21.94 5.78
C GLN A 39 20.31 22.87 5.45
N PRO A 40 20.21 24.03 6.10
CA PRO A 40 19.18 25.01 5.78
C PRO A 40 19.58 25.74 4.49
N VAL A 41 18.75 25.69 3.43
CA VAL A 41 19.06 26.38 2.17
C VAL A 41 17.88 27.20 1.69
N ALA A 42 17.89 28.48 2.04
CA ALA A 42 17.02 29.53 1.49
C ALA A 42 17.41 29.96 0.05
N HIS A 43 18.33 29.27 -0.62
CA HIS A 43 18.90 29.67 -1.92
C HIS A 43 18.66 28.68 -3.07
N LEU A 44 17.59 27.88 -3.03
CA LEU A 44 17.27 26.95 -4.13
C LEU A 44 16.11 27.40 -5.02
N ALA A 45 15.40 28.48 -4.73
CA ALA A 45 14.33 29.02 -5.59
C ALA A 45 14.88 29.39 -6.99
N GLU A 46 16.07 29.99 -7.04
CA GLU A 46 16.70 30.53 -8.25
C GLU A 46 16.94 29.49 -9.36
N GLY A 47 17.13 28.21 -9.02
CA GLY A 47 17.47 27.17 -10.00
C GLY A 47 16.29 26.73 -10.88
N PHE A 48 15.06 26.84 -10.39
CA PHE A 48 13.85 26.55 -11.17
C PHE A 48 13.37 27.80 -11.92
N ASP A 49 13.55 29.00 -11.34
CA ASP A 49 13.16 30.28 -11.97
C ASP A 49 14.00 30.63 -13.22
N GLN A 50 15.27 30.19 -13.27
CA GLN A 50 16.20 30.47 -14.37
C GLN A 50 15.89 29.73 -15.69
N LEU A 51 14.94 28.78 -15.69
CA LEU A 51 14.49 28.07 -16.90
C LEU A 51 13.24 28.68 -17.55
N SER A 52 12.75 29.82 -17.03
CA SER A 52 11.74 30.64 -17.70
C SER A 52 12.34 31.25 -18.98
N LEU A 53 11.88 30.74 -20.12
CA LEU A 53 12.44 30.99 -21.45
C LEU A 53 12.59 32.47 -21.82
N ARG A 54 13.74 32.76 -22.47
CA ARG A 54 14.06 33.99 -23.19
C ARG A 54 12.88 34.48 -24.04
N LYS A 55 12.40 35.69 -23.74
CA LYS A 55 11.40 36.41 -24.55
C LYS A 55 11.94 36.68 -25.97
N ILE A 56 11.33 36.05 -26.97
CA ILE A 56 11.50 36.42 -28.39
C ILE A 56 10.42 37.48 -28.73
N PRO A 57 10.71 38.54 -29.51
CA PRO A 57 9.78 39.64 -29.73
C PRO A 57 8.57 39.23 -30.59
N LYS A 58 7.38 39.65 -30.17
CA LYS A 58 6.09 39.43 -30.82
C LYS A 58 6.00 40.19 -32.15
N THR A 59 5.76 39.49 -33.25
CA THR A 59 5.19 40.09 -34.47
C THR A 59 3.68 40.22 -34.32
N ARG A 60 3.19 41.42 -34.66
CA ARG A 60 1.83 41.89 -34.41
C ARG A 60 1.00 41.70 -35.68
N THR A 61 0.02 40.80 -35.65
CA THR A 61 -1.05 40.74 -36.66
C THR A 61 -2.39 40.53 -35.96
N SER A 62 -3.23 41.56 -36.03
CA SER A 62 -4.62 41.59 -35.58
C SER A 62 -5.54 40.80 -36.53
N PRO A 63 -6.48 39.98 -36.06
CA PRO A 63 -7.49 39.39 -36.92
C PRO A 63 -8.73 40.28 -37.03
N ILE A 64 -9.16 40.41 -38.29
CA ILE A 64 -10.33 41.11 -38.81
C ILE A 64 -11.60 40.33 -38.42
N ALA A 65 -12.59 41.03 -37.86
CA ALA A 65 -13.92 40.51 -37.63
C ALA A 65 -14.68 40.33 -38.95
N THR A 66 -15.17 39.13 -39.23
CA THR A 66 -16.24 38.93 -40.22
C THR A 66 -17.38 38.13 -39.59
N ARG A 67 -18.56 38.74 -39.65
CA ARG A 67 -19.81 38.31 -39.05
C ARG A 67 -20.67 37.77 -40.18
N THR A 68 -21.02 36.49 -40.16
CA THR A 68 -22.04 35.92 -41.05
C THR A 68 -23.14 35.27 -40.24
N LYS A 69 -24.34 35.86 -40.34
CA LYS A 69 -25.62 35.31 -39.89
C LYS A 69 -26.02 34.18 -40.84
N ILE A 70 -26.45 33.04 -40.30
CA ILE A 70 -27.29 32.09 -41.03
C ILE A 70 -28.52 31.79 -40.16
N THR A 71 -29.66 32.28 -40.66
CA THR A 71 -31.03 31.97 -40.27
C THR A 71 -31.42 30.59 -40.81
N ARG A 72 -32.19 29.79 -40.05
CA ARG A 72 -33.03 28.72 -40.62
C ARG A 72 -34.45 28.79 -40.07
N HIS A 73 -35.37 28.68 -41.03
CA HIS A 73 -36.82 28.81 -40.95
C HIS A 73 -37.49 27.68 -40.17
N GLY A 74 -38.62 28.02 -39.54
CA GLY A 74 -39.60 27.05 -39.05
C GLY A 74 -40.65 26.69 -40.10
N SER A 75 -41.32 25.56 -39.87
CA SER A 75 -42.80 25.37 -39.87
C SER A 75 -43.16 23.91 -40.13
N HIS A 76 -43.92 23.26 -39.24
CA HIS A 76 -45.33 22.88 -39.44
C HIS A 76 -45.81 21.74 -38.51
N ASN A 77 -47.10 21.84 -38.16
CA ASN A 77 -47.89 21.09 -37.18
C ASN A 77 -48.58 19.81 -37.72
N GLY A 78 -48.71 18.82 -36.83
CA GLY A 78 -49.88 17.93 -36.65
C GLY A 78 -49.79 16.51 -37.24
N PRO A 79 -50.62 15.52 -36.79
CA PRO A 79 -51.64 15.54 -35.73
C PRO A 79 -51.49 14.44 -34.64
N ALA A 80 -52.31 14.55 -33.58
CA ALA A 80 -52.47 13.60 -32.48
C ALA A 80 -53.81 12.87 -32.52
N ARG A 81 -53.89 11.59 -32.07
CA ARG A 81 -55.08 10.89 -31.52
C ARG A 81 -54.81 9.39 -31.17
N PRO A 82 -55.69 8.66 -30.43
CA PRO A 82 -56.07 8.69 -28.99
C PRO A 82 -55.95 7.26 -28.32
N SER A 83 -56.18 6.96 -27.03
CA SER A 83 -57.41 6.96 -26.20
C SER A 83 -57.05 6.36 -24.81
N SER A 84 -57.42 6.98 -23.67
CA SER A 84 -58.58 6.66 -22.78
C SER A 84 -58.48 5.29 -22.06
N SER A 85 -58.53 5.16 -20.74
CA SER A 85 -59.53 5.64 -19.73
C SER A 85 -58.85 5.99 -18.39
N GLY A 86 -59.27 6.92 -17.51
CA GLY A 86 -60.59 7.46 -17.18
C GLY A 86 -60.91 7.14 -15.70
N GLY A 87 -60.72 8.10 -14.78
CA GLY A 87 -61.07 7.99 -13.34
C GLY A 87 -60.54 9.17 -12.50
N GLU A 88 -61.45 9.86 -11.82
CA GLU A 88 -61.38 11.22 -11.22
C GLU A 88 -60.53 11.43 -9.93
N PRO A 89 -60.40 12.68 -9.41
CA PRO A 89 -59.21 13.17 -8.72
C PRO A 89 -59.28 13.04 -7.18
N SER A 90 -58.17 12.68 -6.56
CA SER A 90 -58.00 12.83 -5.10
C SER A 90 -56.52 13.04 -4.76
N MET A 91 -56.26 14.20 -4.13
CA MET A 91 -55.16 14.57 -3.21
C MET A 91 -53.74 13.98 -3.44
N PRO A 92 -52.67 14.81 -3.45
CA PRO A 92 -51.31 14.28 -3.40
C PRO A 92 -51.07 13.58 -2.06
N PRO A 93 -50.46 12.37 -2.03
CA PRO A 93 -50.16 11.73 -0.78
C PRO A 93 -48.99 12.44 -0.11
N HIS A 94 -49.23 12.99 1.08
CA HIS A 94 -48.17 13.32 2.03
C HIS A 94 -47.35 12.05 2.30
N ARG A 95 -46.15 11.97 1.71
CA ARG A 95 -45.13 11.02 2.15
C ARG A 95 -44.54 11.51 3.46
N TYR A 96 -45.06 10.99 4.57
CA TYR A 96 -44.31 10.93 5.81
C TYR A 96 -43.09 10.03 5.61
N PRO A 97 -41.86 10.44 5.98
CA PRO A 97 -40.78 9.48 6.11
C PRO A 97 -41.06 8.65 7.36
N SER A 98 -41.42 7.39 7.18
CA SER A 98 -41.55 6.44 8.29
C SER A 98 -40.19 6.22 8.95
N ALA A 99 -40.10 6.53 10.23
CA ALA A 99 -39.06 6.03 11.13
C ALA A 99 -39.17 4.49 11.16
N GLY A 100 -38.18 3.79 10.63
CA GLY A 100 -38.20 2.32 10.57
C GLY A 100 -37.46 1.66 9.41
N ARG A 101 -36.44 2.30 8.80
CA ARG A 101 -35.56 1.66 7.81
C ARG A 101 -34.17 1.38 8.37
N SER A 102 -34.09 0.64 9.46
CA SER A 102 -32.82 0.11 9.99
C SER A 102 -32.46 -1.28 9.43
N THR A 103 -33.20 -1.81 8.44
CA THR A 103 -33.05 -3.22 7.99
C THR A 103 -32.83 -3.44 6.49
N SER A 104 -32.57 -2.40 5.69
CA SER A 104 -32.24 -2.55 4.26
C SER A 104 -30.88 -1.92 3.95
N TYR A 105 -29.81 -2.61 4.35
CA TYR A 105 -28.41 -2.21 4.15
C TYR A 105 -27.80 -2.69 2.82
N SER A 106 -28.61 -3.12 1.84
CA SER A 106 -28.10 -3.81 0.65
C SER A 106 -27.83 -2.93 -0.56
N GLN A 107 -28.19 -1.64 -0.56
CA GLN A 107 -27.90 -0.73 -1.68
C GLN A 107 -27.49 0.67 -1.18
N PRO A 108 -26.29 1.15 -1.54
CA PRO A 108 -25.89 2.51 -1.25
C PRO A 108 -26.72 3.47 -2.11
N THR A 109 -27.63 4.23 -1.49
CA THR A 109 -28.21 5.41 -2.13
C THR A 109 -27.12 6.49 -2.25
N PRO A 110 -26.95 7.15 -3.41
CA PRO A 110 -25.94 8.18 -3.59
C PRO A 110 -26.09 9.31 -2.55
N LEU A 111 -24.97 9.75 -1.96
CA LEU A 111 -25.00 10.84 -0.96
C LEU A 111 -25.62 12.13 -1.50
N GLU A 112 -25.56 12.36 -2.81
CA GLU A 112 -26.16 13.53 -3.48
C GLU A 112 -27.67 13.68 -3.19
N GLU A 113 -28.41 12.57 -3.05
CA GLU A 113 -29.85 12.62 -2.70
C GLU A 113 -30.08 13.11 -1.27
N PHE A 114 -29.10 12.89 -0.38
CA PHE A 114 -29.24 13.21 1.03
C PHE A 114 -28.62 14.55 1.43
N ARG A 115 -27.70 15.10 0.63
CA ARG A 115 -27.05 16.42 0.88
C ARG A 115 -28.07 17.56 1.05
N ALA A 116 -29.19 17.51 0.33
CA ALA A 116 -30.26 18.51 0.44
C ALA A 116 -31.30 18.21 1.52
N SER A 117 -31.20 17.07 2.22
CA SER A 117 -32.29 16.52 3.04
C SER A 117 -32.00 16.44 4.53
N ARG A 118 -30.73 16.36 4.95
CA ARG A 118 -30.41 16.25 6.39
C ARG A 118 -30.43 17.64 7.02
N ILE A 119 -31.35 17.81 7.95
CA ILE A 119 -31.55 19.03 8.73
C ILE A 119 -31.04 18.74 10.14
N TRP A 120 -30.18 19.61 10.65
CA TRP A 120 -29.76 19.62 12.05
C TRP A 120 -30.13 20.99 12.64
N PRO A 121 -30.76 21.09 13.83
CA PRO A 121 -31.26 20.02 14.71
C PRO A 121 -32.21 18.99 14.05
N PRO A 122 -32.29 17.75 14.57
CA PRO A 122 -33.26 16.76 14.10
C PRO A 122 -34.70 17.27 14.24
N ARG A 123 -35.60 16.81 13.36
CA ARG A 123 -37.01 17.24 13.41
C ARG A 123 -37.63 16.90 14.77
N GLY A 124 -38.19 17.91 15.42
CA GLY A 124 -38.80 17.77 16.75
C GLY A 124 -37.89 18.20 17.90
N TYR A 125 -36.62 18.50 17.62
CA TYR A 125 -35.68 19.03 18.60
C TYR A 125 -35.35 20.50 18.34
N ARG A 126 -35.08 21.22 19.43
CA ARG A 126 -34.52 22.58 19.40
C ARG A 126 -33.01 22.54 19.59
N GLN A 127 -32.34 23.64 19.26
CA GLN A 127 -30.90 23.78 19.41
C GLN A 127 -30.45 23.63 20.87
N ASP A 128 -31.26 24.12 21.80
CA ASP A 128 -31.02 24.14 23.25
C ASP A 128 -31.42 22.83 23.97
N GLU A 129 -31.92 21.84 23.24
CA GLU A 129 -32.33 20.54 23.79
C GLU A 129 -31.18 19.52 23.74
N ALA A 130 -31.34 18.42 24.48
CA ALA A 130 -30.39 17.32 24.50
C ALA A 130 -31.08 15.99 24.14
N LEU A 131 -30.37 15.16 23.40
CA LEU A 131 -30.79 13.80 23.05
C LEU A 131 -30.45 12.84 24.17
N GLU A 132 -31.33 11.89 24.48
CA GLU A 132 -30.96 10.76 25.33
C GLU A 132 -29.97 9.85 24.61
N ALA A 133 -29.11 9.12 25.34
CA ALA A 133 -28.06 8.28 24.75
C ALA A 133 -28.54 7.32 23.64
N ARG A 134 -29.72 6.71 23.79
CA ARG A 134 -30.30 5.85 22.76
C ARG A 134 -30.72 6.62 21.51
N GLU A 135 -31.31 7.78 21.68
CA GLU A 135 -31.75 8.64 20.56
C GLU A 135 -30.54 9.19 19.82
N ALA A 136 -29.50 9.58 20.55
CA ALA A 136 -28.23 10.03 20.00
C ALA A 136 -27.58 8.92 19.15
N GLU A 137 -27.51 7.69 19.65
CA GLU A 137 -26.99 6.54 18.89
C GLU A 137 -27.78 6.33 17.58
N GLU A 138 -29.10 6.40 17.63
CA GLU A 138 -29.97 6.21 16.46
C GLU A 138 -29.87 7.37 15.44
N LEU A 139 -29.72 8.62 15.89
CA LEU A 139 -29.74 9.81 15.04
C LEU A 139 -28.36 10.27 14.55
N ILE A 140 -27.32 10.03 15.33
CA ILE A 140 -25.95 10.51 15.08
C ILE A 140 -25.10 9.39 14.48
N CYS A 141 -25.11 8.19 15.07
CA CYS A 141 -24.20 7.10 14.67
C CYS A 141 -24.65 6.36 13.41
N ALA A 142 -25.97 6.34 13.12
CA ALA A 142 -26.53 5.62 11.99
C ALA A 142 -25.86 6.02 10.67
N GLY A 143 -25.24 5.02 10.00
CA GLY A 143 -24.56 5.19 8.70
C GLY A 143 -23.15 5.78 8.78
N THR A 144 -22.69 6.21 9.96
CA THR A 144 -21.35 6.77 10.13
C THR A 144 -20.26 5.72 9.94
N SER A 145 -19.06 6.18 9.59
CA SER A 145 -17.85 5.36 9.59
C SER A 145 -17.30 5.25 11.01
N THR A 146 -16.88 4.04 11.39
CA THR A 146 -16.20 3.74 12.65
C THR A 146 -14.87 3.04 12.35
N PHE A 147 -13.85 3.34 13.16
CA PHE A 147 -12.47 2.95 12.91
C PHE A 147 -11.92 2.23 14.14
N GLN A 148 -11.65 0.93 14.02
CA GLN A 148 -11.14 0.12 15.12
C GLN A 148 -9.65 -0.17 14.90
N GLY A 149 -8.82 0.09 15.92
CA GLY A 149 -7.40 -0.21 15.85
C GLY A 149 -7.03 -1.45 16.67
N HIS A 150 -6.13 -2.27 16.12
CA HIS A 150 -5.60 -3.45 16.79
C HIS A 150 -4.08 -3.41 16.83
N ALA A 151 -3.53 -3.73 17.99
CA ALA A 151 -2.10 -3.93 18.19
C ALA A 151 -1.81 -5.38 18.59
N TYR A 152 -0.96 -6.06 17.83
CA TYR A 152 -0.52 -7.44 18.10
C TYR A 152 0.97 -7.47 18.37
N LYS A 153 1.39 -8.12 19.46
CA LYS A 153 2.80 -8.33 19.75
C LYS A 153 3.42 -9.29 18.73
N SER A 154 4.60 -8.96 18.23
CA SER A 154 5.36 -9.84 17.35
C SER A 154 5.84 -11.07 18.13
N HIS A 155 5.42 -12.27 17.71
CA HIS A 155 5.70 -13.52 18.46
C HIS A 155 7.20 -13.87 18.50
N ASN A 156 7.93 -13.63 17.40
CA ASN A 156 9.34 -14.00 17.25
C ASN A 156 10.31 -12.82 17.46
N ALA A 157 9.89 -11.80 18.21
CA ALA A 157 10.69 -10.61 18.47
C ALA A 157 10.84 -10.36 19.99
N PRO A 158 11.86 -9.60 20.42
CA PRO A 158 11.96 -9.14 21.80
C PRO A 158 10.70 -8.37 22.24
N ALA A 159 10.53 -8.16 23.55
CA ALA A 159 9.45 -7.30 24.03
C ALA A 159 9.59 -5.88 23.44
N GLY A 160 8.46 -5.30 22.99
CA GLY A 160 8.40 -3.94 22.43
C GLY A 160 8.19 -3.85 20.91
N TYR A 161 8.07 -4.98 20.20
CA TYR A 161 7.67 -5.00 18.79
C TYR A 161 6.19 -5.35 18.65
N SER A 162 5.43 -4.43 18.06
CA SER A 162 3.99 -4.55 17.82
C SER A 162 3.67 -4.26 16.36
N HIS A 163 2.71 -5.02 15.82
CA HIS A 163 2.08 -4.79 14.54
C HIS A 163 0.74 -4.09 14.74
N PHE A 164 0.49 -3.07 13.94
CA PHE A 164 -0.72 -2.25 14.02
C PHE A 164 -1.61 -2.47 12.81
N TYR A 165 -2.92 -2.46 13.04
CA TYR A 165 -3.93 -2.63 12.01
C TYR A 165 -5.11 -1.71 12.32
N ALA A 166 -5.80 -1.27 11.27
CA ALA A 166 -7.11 -0.63 11.38
C ALA A 166 -8.16 -1.48 10.67
N VAL A 167 -9.33 -1.65 11.30
CA VAL A 167 -10.48 -2.38 10.77
C VAL A 167 -11.63 -1.40 10.68
N LEU A 168 -12.33 -1.44 9.54
CA LEU A 168 -13.43 -0.54 9.21
C LEU A 168 -14.74 -1.32 9.39
N ASP A 169 -15.66 -0.81 10.20
CA ASP A 169 -16.90 -1.54 10.48
C ASP A 169 -17.82 -1.59 9.25
N GLY A 170 -18.52 -2.71 9.08
CA GLY A 170 -19.43 -2.96 7.97
C GLY A 170 -18.75 -2.95 6.59
N GLU A 171 -17.44 -3.21 6.52
CA GLU A 171 -16.71 -3.33 5.26
C GLU A 171 -17.24 -4.50 4.43
N HIS A 172 -17.54 -4.22 3.16
CA HIS A 172 -17.93 -5.24 2.16
C HIS A 172 -17.62 -4.70 0.75
N GLN A 173 -17.90 -5.49 -0.30
CA GLN A 173 -17.45 -5.16 -1.66
C GLN A 173 -17.90 -3.78 -2.19
N SER A 174 -19.08 -3.27 -1.79
CA SER A 174 -19.56 -1.93 -2.17
C SER A 174 -19.19 -0.81 -1.18
N ARG A 175 -18.67 -1.15 0.01
CA ARG A 175 -18.23 -0.19 1.04
C ARG A 175 -16.82 -0.55 1.48
N THR A 176 -15.83 -0.04 0.78
CA THR A 176 -14.42 -0.25 1.07
C THR A 176 -13.59 0.95 0.60
N ASP A 177 -12.50 1.21 1.29
CA ASP A 177 -11.47 2.17 0.88
C ASP A 177 -10.44 1.54 -0.08
N ARG A 178 -10.49 0.21 -0.28
CA ARG A 178 -9.55 -0.57 -1.09
C ARG A 178 -9.83 -0.48 -2.58
N ALA A 179 -8.76 -0.48 -3.37
CA ALA A 179 -8.84 -0.77 -4.79
C ALA A 179 -9.25 -2.24 -5.03
N PRO A 180 -10.17 -2.52 -5.97
CA PRO A 180 -10.50 -3.88 -6.34
C PRO A 180 -9.30 -4.53 -7.05
N PHE A 181 -9.24 -5.88 -7.01
CA PHE A 181 -8.33 -6.67 -7.85
C PHE A 181 -9.09 -7.15 -9.09
N PRO A 182 -8.90 -6.54 -10.29
CA PRO A 182 -9.64 -6.93 -11.49
C PRO A 182 -9.32 -8.36 -11.96
N THR A 183 -8.15 -8.87 -11.61
CA THR A 183 -7.74 -10.25 -11.87
C THR A 183 -7.23 -10.91 -10.60
N SER A 184 -7.43 -12.23 -10.49
CA SER A 184 -6.96 -13.00 -9.33
C SER A 184 -5.43 -13.06 -9.25
N ALA A 185 -4.72 -12.97 -10.37
CA ALA A 185 -3.26 -12.93 -10.44
C ALA A 185 -2.66 -11.79 -9.61
N TYR A 186 -3.32 -10.63 -9.55
CA TYR A 186 -2.82 -9.50 -8.76
C TYR A 186 -2.90 -9.76 -7.25
N ARG A 187 -3.76 -10.68 -6.80
CA ARG A 187 -3.84 -11.07 -5.37
C ARG A 187 -2.59 -11.80 -4.90
N ASP A 188 -1.74 -12.29 -5.82
CA ASP A 188 -0.53 -13.02 -5.48
C ASP A 188 0.53 -12.16 -4.73
N MET A 189 0.31 -10.84 -4.64
CA MET A 189 1.13 -9.94 -3.81
C MET A 189 0.94 -10.14 -2.31
N SER A 190 -0.09 -10.90 -1.89
CA SER A 190 -0.29 -11.28 -0.50
C SER A 190 -0.46 -12.79 -0.36
N LEU A 191 -0.05 -13.33 0.79
CA LEU A 191 -0.13 -14.76 1.05
C LEU A 191 -0.48 -15.07 2.51
N ASP A 192 -1.50 -15.91 2.69
CA ASP A 192 -1.79 -16.60 3.96
C ASP A 192 -1.34 -18.07 3.86
N LEU A 193 -0.39 -18.45 4.71
CA LEU A 193 0.18 -19.80 4.75
C LEU A 193 -0.81 -20.87 5.27
N VAL A 194 -1.91 -20.46 5.91
CA VAL A 194 -2.92 -21.38 6.47
C VAL A 194 -3.97 -21.81 5.43
N GLY A 195 -4.09 -21.09 4.30
CA GLY A 195 -4.87 -21.53 3.14
C GLY A 195 -6.36 -21.17 3.12
N THR A 196 -6.86 -20.30 4.01
CA THR A 196 -8.25 -19.84 3.96
C THR A 196 -8.38 -18.55 3.13
N SER A 197 -8.82 -18.69 1.87
CA SER A 197 -8.83 -17.59 0.90
C SER A 197 -9.97 -16.57 1.06
N GLU A 198 -11.03 -16.89 1.81
CA GLU A 198 -12.27 -16.10 1.77
C GLU A 198 -12.39 -15.00 2.85
N ASN A 199 -11.63 -15.08 3.95
CA ASN A 199 -11.63 -14.07 5.03
C ASN A 199 -10.20 -13.71 5.46
N GLN A 200 -9.44 -13.09 4.56
CA GLN A 200 -8.06 -12.64 4.86
C GLN A 200 -8.08 -11.41 5.77
N SER A 201 -8.06 -11.67 7.08
CA SER A 201 -7.73 -10.64 8.06
C SER A 201 -6.33 -10.06 7.76
N PRO A 202 -6.11 -8.76 7.96
CA PRO A 202 -4.86 -8.11 7.57
C PRO A 202 -3.64 -8.69 8.29
N TRP A 203 -3.80 -9.19 9.53
CA TRP A 203 -2.74 -9.84 10.31
C TRP A 203 -2.44 -11.29 9.92
N ALA A 204 -3.20 -11.90 9.02
CA ALA A 204 -2.97 -13.28 8.59
C ALA A 204 -1.89 -13.41 7.52
N SER A 205 -1.55 -12.32 6.83
CA SER A 205 -0.58 -12.34 5.75
C SER A 205 0.85 -12.55 6.26
N LEU A 206 1.63 -13.31 5.51
CA LEU A 206 3.05 -13.52 5.76
C LEU A 206 3.83 -12.21 5.60
N GLU A 207 3.56 -11.47 4.54
CA GLU A 207 4.15 -10.15 4.34
C GLU A 207 3.45 -9.14 5.25
N GLN A 208 4.25 -8.37 5.99
CA GLN A 208 3.78 -7.26 6.80
C GLN A 208 4.53 -5.98 6.41
N PRO A 209 3.84 -4.86 6.13
CA PRO A 209 2.37 -4.72 6.05
C PRO A 209 1.73 -5.53 4.91
N ASN A 210 0.48 -5.94 5.13
CA ASN A 210 -0.31 -6.68 4.14
C ASN A 210 -0.48 -5.87 2.84
N MET A 211 -0.09 -6.47 1.70
CA MET A 211 -0.15 -5.80 0.40
C MET A 211 -1.55 -5.80 -0.24
N ALA A 212 -2.45 -6.69 0.21
CA ALA A 212 -3.87 -6.67 -0.20
C ALA A 212 -4.59 -5.38 0.24
N TYR A 213 -4.03 -4.68 1.24
CA TYR A 213 -4.56 -3.41 1.75
C TYR A 213 -3.71 -2.21 1.29
N ALA A 214 -2.67 -2.39 0.47
CA ALA A 214 -1.72 -1.32 0.14
C ALA A 214 -2.29 -0.20 -0.74
N PHE A 215 -3.36 -0.46 -1.47
CA PHE A 215 -3.86 0.41 -2.53
C PHE A 215 -5.28 0.87 -2.24
N GLY A 216 -5.46 2.18 -2.13
CA GLY A 216 -6.78 2.79 -1.97
C GLY A 216 -7.52 2.87 -3.31
N LYS A 217 -8.85 3.06 -3.25
CA LYS A 217 -9.76 3.09 -4.41
C LYS A 217 -9.42 4.20 -5.42
N SER A 218 -9.02 5.38 -4.95
CA SER A 218 -8.50 6.46 -5.80
C SER A 218 -7.02 6.21 -6.15
N ALA A 219 -6.62 6.49 -7.40
CA ALA A 219 -5.25 6.26 -7.83
C ALA A 219 -4.24 7.12 -7.03
N GLY A 220 -3.10 6.52 -6.68
CA GLY A 220 -2.07 7.17 -5.87
C GLY A 220 -2.39 7.24 -4.37
N THR A 221 -3.47 6.60 -3.91
CA THR A 221 -3.85 6.53 -2.49
C THR A 221 -3.56 5.17 -1.85
N THR A 222 -3.57 5.12 -0.51
CA THR A 222 -3.45 3.92 0.34
C THR A 222 -4.70 3.78 1.21
N THR A 223 -4.92 2.62 1.81
CA THR A 223 -5.97 2.43 2.83
C THR A 223 -5.56 2.95 4.20
N LEU A 224 -6.54 3.14 5.09
CA LEU A 224 -6.28 3.43 6.52
C LEU A 224 -5.54 2.28 7.20
N ASN A 225 -5.88 1.03 6.85
CA ASN A 225 -5.21 -0.16 7.40
C ASN A 225 -3.71 -0.13 7.09
N HIS A 226 -3.34 0.06 5.83
CA HIS A 226 -1.94 0.04 5.42
C HIS A 226 -1.16 1.27 5.94
N TRP A 227 -1.81 2.43 6.06
CA TRP A 227 -1.23 3.59 6.77
C TRP A 227 -0.90 3.25 8.22
N THR A 228 -1.86 2.66 8.93
CA THR A 228 -1.71 2.24 10.32
C THR A 228 -0.56 1.23 10.46
N SER A 229 -0.53 0.22 9.59
CA SER A 229 0.49 -0.82 9.60
C SER A 229 1.90 -0.30 9.28
N LYS A 230 2.06 0.81 8.54
CA LYS A 230 3.39 1.44 8.33
C LYS A 230 4.03 1.95 9.62
N SER A 231 3.23 2.23 10.66
CA SER A 231 3.73 2.63 11.97
C SER A 231 4.17 1.44 12.85
N SER A 232 3.97 0.20 12.38
CA SER A 232 4.40 -1.00 13.10
C SER A 232 5.92 -1.04 13.31
N SER A 233 6.34 -1.63 14.43
CA SER A 233 7.76 -1.84 14.70
C SER A 233 8.31 -2.95 13.80
N THR A 234 9.45 -2.72 13.15
CA THR A 234 10.14 -3.75 12.37
C THR A 234 11.08 -4.54 13.29
N PRO A 235 10.87 -5.86 13.49
CA PRO A 235 11.76 -6.67 14.34
C PRO A 235 13.19 -6.70 13.78
N PRO A 236 14.21 -6.88 14.63
CA PRO A 236 15.59 -7.02 14.18
C PRO A 236 15.70 -8.23 13.26
N LYS A 237 16.61 -8.18 12.29
CA LYS A 237 16.87 -9.31 11.43
C LYS A 237 17.38 -10.48 12.28
N VAL A 238 16.65 -11.59 12.28
CA VAL A 238 17.06 -12.81 12.96
C VAL A 238 17.87 -13.65 11.98
N GLU A 239 19.10 -14.01 12.37
CA GLU A 239 19.97 -14.84 11.55
C GLU A 239 19.60 -16.31 11.70
N ARG A 240 19.85 -17.07 10.63
CA ARG A 240 19.79 -18.53 10.66
C ARG A 240 20.91 -19.05 11.56
N THR A 241 20.60 -19.89 12.54
CA THR A 241 21.58 -20.40 13.53
C THR A 241 21.65 -21.94 13.56
N GLY A 242 20.99 -22.62 12.63
CA GLY A 242 20.95 -24.08 12.58
C GLY A 242 22.32 -24.69 12.31
N THR A 243 22.68 -25.71 13.10
CA THR A 243 23.94 -26.46 12.95
C THR A 243 23.75 -27.76 12.15
N ALA A 244 22.51 -28.18 11.91
CA ALA A 244 22.19 -29.38 11.17
C ALA A 244 22.61 -29.25 9.70
N VAL A 245 23.26 -30.28 9.17
CA VAL A 245 23.76 -30.31 7.79
C VAL A 245 22.84 -31.22 6.96
N PRO A 246 22.32 -30.78 5.81
CA PRO A 246 21.51 -31.64 4.96
C PRO A 246 22.37 -32.68 4.23
N ARG A 247 21.78 -33.82 3.87
CA ARG A 247 22.47 -34.82 3.04
C ARG A 247 22.73 -34.28 1.65
N LYS A 248 23.89 -34.58 1.08
CA LYS A 248 24.20 -34.21 -0.32
C LYS A 248 23.32 -35.01 -1.28
N MET A 249 22.52 -34.32 -2.09
CA MET A 249 21.67 -34.93 -3.11
C MET A 249 22.02 -34.42 -4.51
N LYS A 250 21.92 -35.29 -5.52
CA LYS A 250 22.07 -34.88 -6.93
C LYS A 250 20.77 -34.23 -7.42
N LEU A 251 20.86 -33.23 -8.30
CA LEU A 251 19.69 -32.53 -8.83
C LEU A 251 18.61 -33.47 -9.39
N LEU A 252 18.99 -34.51 -10.14
CA LEU A 252 18.01 -35.47 -10.69
C LEU A 252 17.24 -36.22 -9.60
N GLN A 253 17.87 -36.55 -8.47
CA GLN A 253 17.20 -37.20 -7.33
C GLN A 253 16.24 -36.24 -6.63
N ILE A 254 16.63 -34.97 -6.54
CA ILE A 254 15.81 -33.90 -5.96
C ILE A 254 14.56 -33.69 -6.81
N LEU A 255 14.71 -33.53 -8.13
CA LEU A 255 13.59 -33.33 -9.06
C LEU A 255 12.66 -34.54 -9.12
N ASP A 256 13.21 -35.75 -9.06
CA ASP A 256 12.40 -36.97 -8.98
C ASP A 256 11.52 -36.97 -7.73
N ARG A 257 12.07 -36.66 -6.55
CA ARG A 257 11.28 -36.57 -5.32
C ARG A 257 10.25 -35.45 -5.36
N LEU A 258 10.63 -34.26 -5.82
CA LEU A 258 9.70 -33.14 -5.98
C LEU A 258 8.51 -33.52 -6.86
N GLN A 259 8.77 -34.21 -7.97
CA GLN A 259 7.71 -34.73 -8.84
C GLN A 259 6.78 -35.71 -8.10
N HIS A 260 7.32 -36.62 -7.29
CA HIS A 260 6.49 -37.55 -6.49
C HIS A 260 5.63 -36.80 -5.46
N LEU A 261 6.16 -35.74 -4.84
CA LEU A 261 5.45 -34.93 -3.84
C LEU A 261 4.29 -34.11 -4.44
N GLU A 262 4.20 -33.96 -5.78
CA GLU A 262 3.05 -33.33 -6.42
C GLU A 262 1.75 -34.12 -6.21
N ALA A 263 1.85 -35.43 -5.96
CA ALA A 263 0.70 -36.28 -5.61
C ALA A 263 0.33 -36.22 -4.12
N GLY A 264 1.08 -35.46 -3.31
CA GLY A 264 0.93 -35.38 -1.86
C GLY A 264 2.06 -36.11 -1.12
N LEU A 265 1.97 -36.10 0.22
CA LEU A 265 3.02 -36.65 1.09
C LEU A 265 3.06 -38.19 1.13
N GLY A 266 1.99 -38.86 0.68
CA GLY A 266 1.83 -40.32 0.80
C GLY A 266 1.51 -40.73 2.24
N GLU A 267 0.46 -40.15 2.84
CA GLU A 267 0.06 -40.43 4.24
C GLU A 267 -0.35 -41.89 4.48
N ASP A 268 -0.58 -42.66 3.40
CA ASP A 268 -1.01 -44.07 3.44
C ASP A 268 0.09 -45.05 3.89
N ASP A 269 1.38 -44.70 3.71
CA ASP A 269 2.53 -45.49 4.18
C ASP A 269 3.45 -44.62 5.07
N PRO A 270 3.12 -44.47 6.37
CA PRO A 270 3.91 -43.65 7.29
C PRO A 270 5.33 -44.18 7.49
N ASP A 271 5.56 -45.49 7.35
CA ASP A 271 6.87 -46.11 7.51
C ASP A 271 7.80 -45.76 6.35
N GLU A 272 7.30 -45.80 5.11
CA GLU A 272 8.05 -45.38 3.93
C GLU A 272 8.36 -43.88 3.98
N MET A 273 7.39 -43.05 4.36
CA MET A 273 7.55 -41.61 4.52
C MET A 273 8.69 -41.27 5.51
N GLN A 274 8.69 -41.90 6.69
CA GLN A 274 9.76 -41.69 7.68
C GLN A 274 11.10 -42.23 7.16
N ARG A 275 11.10 -43.44 6.58
CA ARG A 275 12.31 -44.07 6.06
C ARG A 275 12.98 -43.19 5.02
N TYR A 276 12.21 -42.62 4.09
CA TYR A 276 12.73 -41.74 3.05
C TYR A 276 13.39 -40.48 3.65
N LEU A 277 12.72 -39.81 4.60
CA LEU A 277 13.20 -38.59 5.25
C LEU A 277 14.60 -38.78 5.85
N TYR A 278 14.79 -39.78 6.72
CA TYR A 278 16.03 -39.97 7.47
C TYR A 278 17.11 -40.78 6.74
N SER A 279 16.74 -41.56 5.72
CA SER A 279 17.73 -42.26 4.87
C SER A 279 18.29 -41.37 3.77
N THR A 280 17.48 -40.44 3.25
CA THR A 280 17.78 -39.74 1.99
C THR A 280 17.92 -38.23 2.15
N LEU A 281 17.05 -37.56 2.92
CA LEU A 281 17.02 -36.09 3.00
C LEU A 281 17.85 -35.53 4.17
N ILE A 282 17.74 -36.15 5.34
CA ILE A 282 18.27 -35.63 6.60
C ILE A 282 19.32 -36.60 7.18
N GLU A 283 20.44 -36.07 7.67
CA GLU A 283 21.33 -36.85 8.55
C GLU A 283 20.69 -36.93 9.93
N ASP A 284 20.30 -38.13 10.37
CA ASP A 284 19.72 -38.36 11.71
C ASP A 284 20.70 -37.82 12.79
N PRO A 285 20.32 -36.79 13.57
CA PRO A 285 21.18 -36.19 14.59
C PRO A 285 21.65 -37.17 15.68
N ALA A 286 21.00 -38.33 15.79
CA ALA A 286 21.26 -39.37 16.78
C ALA A 286 21.69 -40.70 16.14
N HIS A 287 22.55 -40.68 15.12
CA HIS A 287 23.04 -41.89 14.43
C HIS A 287 23.38 -43.02 15.42
N LEU A 288 22.58 -44.11 15.36
CA LEU A 288 22.88 -45.53 15.61
C LEU A 288 21.79 -46.23 16.45
N GLY A 289 21.10 -47.20 15.81
CA GLY A 289 20.52 -48.36 16.49
C GLY A 289 19.08 -48.24 17.01
N GLY A 290 18.08 -48.32 16.12
CA GLY A 290 16.74 -48.77 16.51
C GLY A 290 15.89 -47.77 17.29
N ARG A 291 15.95 -46.46 16.98
CA ARG A 291 14.96 -45.50 17.50
C ARG A 291 13.54 -45.89 17.04
N PRO A 292 12.50 -45.68 17.89
CA PRO A 292 11.11 -45.91 17.54
C PRO A 292 10.62 -44.96 16.43
N PHE A 293 9.44 -45.24 15.87
CA PHE A 293 8.74 -44.36 14.93
C PHE A 293 8.71 -42.90 15.46
N MET A 294 9.17 -41.94 14.66
CA MET A 294 9.21 -40.53 15.06
C MET A 294 7.85 -39.89 14.81
N SER A 295 7.33 -39.12 15.76
CA SER A 295 6.06 -38.41 15.55
C SER A 295 6.19 -37.39 14.41
N MET A 296 5.05 -37.03 13.82
CA MET A 296 5.02 -36.03 12.75
C MET A 296 5.52 -34.66 13.25
N GLU A 297 5.30 -34.30 14.52
CA GLU A 297 5.87 -33.08 15.11
C GLU A 297 7.41 -33.11 15.14
N GLN A 298 8.00 -34.26 15.49
CA GLN A 298 9.46 -34.39 15.50
C GLN A 298 10.05 -34.28 14.09
N GLN A 299 9.40 -34.92 13.11
CA GLN A 299 9.81 -34.82 11.70
C GLN A 299 9.73 -33.37 11.19
N ILE A 300 8.68 -32.62 11.57
CA ILE A 300 8.54 -31.19 11.29
C ILE A 300 9.68 -30.40 11.92
N GLN A 301 9.98 -30.62 13.19
CA GLN A 301 11.04 -29.91 13.90
C GLN A 301 12.42 -30.18 13.28
N ASP A 302 12.72 -31.43 12.93
CA ASP A 302 14.01 -31.79 12.33
C ASP A 302 14.21 -31.10 10.96
N ILE A 303 13.15 -30.99 10.15
CA ILE A 303 13.22 -30.24 8.88
C ILE A 303 13.40 -28.74 9.13
N ILE A 304 12.71 -28.16 10.13
CA ILE A 304 12.89 -26.75 10.52
C ILE A 304 14.36 -26.51 10.90
N ASP A 305 14.96 -27.38 11.72
CA ASP A 305 16.34 -27.23 12.18
C ASP A 305 17.35 -27.24 11.03
N ILE A 306 17.08 -28.00 9.96
CA ILE A 306 17.93 -28.04 8.75
C ILE A 306 17.70 -26.83 7.85
N LEU A 307 16.45 -26.37 7.69
CA LEU A 307 16.15 -25.14 6.96
C LEU A 307 16.70 -23.90 7.67
N MET A 308 17.00 -24.02 8.96
CA MET A 308 17.72 -23.02 9.74
C MET A 308 19.23 -22.99 9.49
N ASN A 309 19.78 -23.83 8.60
CA ASN A 309 21.20 -23.77 8.24
C ASN A 309 21.53 -22.48 7.43
N PRO A 310 22.58 -21.71 7.79
CA PRO A 310 22.97 -20.47 7.10
C PRO A 310 23.32 -20.60 5.61
N GLN A 311 23.61 -21.81 5.10
CA GLN A 311 23.96 -22.01 3.69
C GLN A 311 22.79 -21.73 2.73
N TRP A 312 21.55 -21.78 3.24
CA TRP A 312 20.35 -21.61 2.44
C TRP A 312 20.08 -20.15 2.09
N LEU A 313 19.36 -19.95 0.99
CA LEU A 313 18.91 -18.61 0.57
C LEU A 313 17.84 -18.09 1.52
N ASP A 314 17.99 -16.85 1.97
CA ASP A 314 17.01 -16.21 2.85
C ASP A 314 16.00 -15.41 2.01
N PHE A 315 14.82 -15.98 1.75
CA PHE A 315 13.75 -15.36 0.96
C PHE A 315 13.00 -14.25 1.71
N SER A 316 13.19 -14.10 3.02
CA SER A 316 12.70 -12.94 3.77
C SER A 316 13.41 -11.64 3.34
N ASN A 317 14.59 -11.76 2.73
CA ASN A 317 15.30 -10.65 2.14
C ASN A 317 14.76 -10.33 0.73
N PRO A 318 14.25 -9.09 0.49
CA PRO A 318 13.72 -8.70 -0.81
C PRO A 318 14.67 -8.93 -2.00
N ARG A 319 15.99 -8.89 -1.78
CA ARG A 319 16.99 -9.16 -2.85
C ARG A 319 16.87 -10.55 -3.47
N ASN A 320 16.37 -11.52 -2.70
CA ASN A 320 16.26 -12.91 -3.12
C ASN A 320 14.87 -13.26 -3.66
N GLN A 321 13.92 -12.32 -3.67
CA GLN A 321 12.51 -12.59 -3.97
C GLN A 321 12.17 -12.68 -5.47
N VAL A 322 13.11 -12.38 -6.35
CA VAL A 322 13.00 -12.75 -7.78
C VAL A 322 13.46 -14.21 -7.92
N VAL A 323 12.55 -15.13 -7.61
CA VAL A 323 12.86 -16.56 -7.40
C VAL A 323 13.45 -17.23 -8.65
N ALA A 324 13.05 -16.78 -9.84
CA ALA A 324 13.58 -17.26 -11.12
C ALA A 324 15.09 -17.13 -11.26
N LYS A 325 15.72 -16.14 -10.60
CA LYS A 325 17.20 -16.00 -10.61
C LYS A 325 17.93 -17.21 -10.03
N TRP A 326 17.23 -18.06 -9.28
CA TRP A 326 17.81 -19.22 -8.61
C TRP A 326 17.48 -20.52 -9.33
N PHE A 327 16.21 -20.78 -9.68
CA PHE A 327 15.83 -22.04 -10.34
C PHE A 327 16.16 -22.08 -11.83
N ASP A 328 16.23 -20.92 -12.49
CA ASP A 328 16.67 -20.77 -13.87
C ASP A 328 18.10 -20.19 -13.98
N SER A 329 18.86 -20.30 -12.88
CA SER A 329 20.25 -19.87 -12.85
C SER A 329 21.11 -20.67 -13.86
N PRO A 330 21.97 -20.01 -14.65
CA PRO A 330 22.97 -20.72 -15.47
C PRO A 330 24.06 -21.38 -14.61
N ASP A 331 24.24 -20.93 -13.36
CA ASP A 331 25.10 -21.58 -12.38
C ASP A 331 24.38 -22.80 -11.80
N GLN A 332 24.85 -23.98 -12.20
CA GLN A 332 24.28 -25.27 -11.83
C GLN A 332 24.33 -25.54 -10.32
N ARG A 333 25.32 -24.99 -9.60
CA ARG A 333 25.41 -25.17 -8.15
C ARG A 333 24.32 -24.40 -7.43
N LYS A 334 24.13 -23.12 -7.79
CA LYS A 334 23.02 -22.30 -7.25
C LYS A 334 21.66 -22.91 -7.54
N LYS A 335 21.48 -23.44 -8.76
CA LYS A 335 20.27 -24.14 -9.16
C LYS A 335 20.03 -25.37 -8.29
N GLN A 336 21.05 -26.22 -8.09
CA GLN A 336 20.96 -27.40 -7.23
C GLN A 336 20.66 -27.03 -5.77
N ASP A 337 21.35 -26.03 -5.22
CA ASP A 337 21.15 -25.57 -3.84
C ASP A 337 19.71 -25.04 -3.64
N PHE A 338 19.18 -24.29 -4.62
CA PHE A 338 17.77 -23.86 -4.63
C PHE A 338 16.80 -25.04 -4.60
N PHE A 339 16.95 -26.00 -5.53
CA PHE A 339 16.03 -27.13 -5.61
C PHE A 339 16.09 -28.02 -4.37
N HIS A 340 17.27 -28.11 -3.74
CA HIS A 340 17.43 -28.85 -2.48
C HIS A 340 16.69 -28.16 -1.33
N GLN A 341 16.85 -26.84 -1.20
CA GLN A 341 16.08 -26.06 -0.23
C GLN A 341 14.58 -26.19 -0.48
N LEU A 342 14.14 -26.03 -1.74
CA LEU A 342 12.74 -26.19 -2.15
C LEU A 342 12.18 -27.56 -1.77
N LEU A 343 12.93 -28.65 -1.99
CA LEU A 343 12.49 -30.00 -1.62
C LEU A 343 12.22 -30.12 -0.11
N LEU A 344 13.13 -29.62 0.72
CA LEU A 344 12.95 -29.61 2.17
C LEU A 344 11.76 -28.74 2.58
N SER A 345 11.57 -27.60 1.91
CA SER A 345 10.43 -26.70 2.16
C SER A 345 9.08 -27.33 1.75
N VAL A 346 9.03 -28.08 0.64
CA VAL A 346 7.83 -28.80 0.18
C VAL A 346 7.49 -29.94 1.13
N GLU A 347 8.49 -30.72 1.59
CA GLU A 347 8.30 -31.74 2.63
C GLU A 347 7.72 -31.12 3.90
N LEU A 348 8.29 -30.01 4.37
CA LEU A 348 7.79 -29.30 5.55
C LEU A 348 6.36 -28.79 5.34
N TYR A 349 6.10 -28.14 4.21
CA TYR A 349 4.78 -27.59 3.88
C TYR A 349 3.69 -28.67 3.89
N LEU A 350 3.93 -29.79 3.19
CA LEU A 350 2.96 -30.89 3.11
C LEU A 350 2.75 -31.55 4.48
N ARG A 351 3.78 -31.67 5.31
CA ARG A 351 3.66 -32.19 6.69
C ARG A 351 2.84 -31.28 7.59
N ILE A 352 3.06 -29.96 7.52
CA ILE A 352 2.25 -28.99 8.26
C ILE A 352 0.79 -29.02 7.78
N GLN A 353 0.59 -29.22 6.47
CA GLN A 353 -0.74 -29.27 5.86
C GLN A 353 -1.45 -30.61 6.00
N SER A 354 -0.83 -31.61 6.62
CA SER A 354 -1.41 -32.93 6.86
C SER A 354 -2.82 -32.86 7.45
N SER A 355 -3.65 -33.83 7.05
CA SER A 355 -5.03 -34.00 7.49
C SER A 355 -5.18 -34.17 9.01
N GLN A 356 -4.11 -34.61 9.67
CA GLN A 356 -4.07 -34.89 11.10
C GLN A 356 -4.12 -33.63 11.98
N TYR A 357 -3.79 -32.46 11.42
CA TYR A 357 -3.73 -31.20 12.16
C TYR A 357 -4.94 -30.31 11.90
N ASN A 358 -5.55 -29.80 12.97
CA ASN A 358 -6.61 -28.79 12.86
C ASN A 358 -6.04 -27.41 12.49
N SER A 359 -6.88 -26.53 11.95
CA SER A 359 -6.49 -25.18 11.50
C SER A 359 -5.89 -24.32 12.62
N LYS A 360 -6.31 -24.50 13.87
CA LYS A 360 -5.80 -23.77 15.04
C LYS A 360 -4.35 -24.13 15.34
N TYR A 361 -4.00 -25.41 15.27
CA TYR A 361 -2.64 -25.90 15.45
C TYR A 361 -1.74 -25.39 14.32
N LYS A 362 -2.18 -25.51 13.06
CA LYS A 362 -1.44 -25.00 11.89
C LYS A 362 -1.12 -23.52 12.04
N ARG A 363 -2.11 -22.71 12.42
CA ARG A 363 -1.93 -21.26 12.63
C ARG A 363 -0.94 -20.95 13.75
N LYS A 364 -1.02 -21.67 14.87
CA LYS A 364 -0.09 -21.50 15.99
C LYS A 364 1.34 -21.82 15.57
N LEU A 365 1.55 -22.97 14.91
CA LEU A 365 2.86 -23.39 14.43
C LEU A 365 3.46 -22.34 13.47
N ILE A 366 2.68 -21.88 12.48
CA ILE A 366 3.13 -20.88 11.50
C ILE A 366 3.54 -19.56 12.18
N LEU A 367 2.82 -19.11 13.20
CA LEU A 367 3.16 -17.89 13.95
C LEU A 367 4.48 -18.03 14.74
N GLU A 368 4.84 -19.24 15.16
CA GLU A 368 6.07 -19.55 15.92
C GLU A 368 7.27 -19.83 15.00
N LEU A 369 7.07 -19.94 13.68
CA LEU A 369 8.16 -20.21 12.73
C LEU A 369 9.13 -19.04 12.60
N HIS A 370 10.42 -19.37 12.51
CA HIS A 370 11.43 -18.40 12.14
C HIS A 370 11.11 -17.76 10.77
N PRO A 371 11.23 -16.42 10.60
CA PRO A 371 10.83 -15.73 9.38
C PRO A 371 11.40 -16.37 8.11
N ALA A 372 12.70 -16.69 8.08
CA ALA A 372 13.33 -17.30 6.92
C ALA A 372 12.63 -18.62 6.49
N VAL A 373 12.23 -19.46 7.44
CA VAL A 373 11.52 -20.72 7.17
C VAL A 373 10.08 -20.46 6.72
N ALA A 374 9.39 -19.47 7.29
CA ALA A 374 8.07 -19.08 6.82
C ALA A 374 8.08 -18.60 5.35
N TRP A 375 9.13 -17.88 4.94
CA TRP A 375 9.32 -17.50 3.53
C TRP A 375 9.74 -18.68 2.65
N ASP A 376 10.45 -19.67 3.18
CA ASP A 376 10.70 -20.94 2.49
C ASP A 376 9.40 -21.70 2.19
N LEU A 377 8.46 -21.71 3.16
CA LEU A 377 7.11 -22.26 2.96
C LEU A 377 6.31 -21.51 1.90
N ALA A 378 6.47 -20.19 1.81
CA ALA A 378 5.85 -19.41 0.74
C ALA A 378 6.34 -19.83 -0.66
N VAL A 379 7.64 -20.08 -0.81
CA VAL A 379 8.20 -20.61 -2.07
C VAL A 379 7.60 -21.98 -2.37
N ALA A 380 7.55 -22.88 -1.38
CA ALA A 380 7.00 -24.23 -1.53
C ALA A 380 5.52 -24.21 -1.95
N GLN A 381 4.70 -23.40 -1.28
CA GLN A 381 3.29 -23.23 -1.61
C GLN A 381 3.12 -22.72 -3.05
N ARG A 382 3.83 -21.63 -3.41
CA ARG A 382 3.76 -21.07 -4.77
C ARG A 382 4.23 -22.06 -5.83
N TRP A 383 5.23 -22.87 -5.53
CA TRP A 383 5.70 -23.93 -6.41
C TRP A 383 4.63 -24.99 -6.67
N LEU A 384 4.04 -25.56 -5.62
CA LEU A 384 3.00 -26.59 -5.74
C LEU A 384 1.75 -26.08 -6.48
N GLU A 385 1.37 -24.82 -6.23
CA GLU A 385 0.23 -24.16 -6.88
C GLU A 385 0.44 -23.93 -8.39
N ASN A 386 1.65 -23.52 -8.80
CA ASN A 386 1.85 -22.93 -10.13
C ASN A 386 2.79 -23.72 -11.07
N MET A 387 3.55 -24.68 -10.55
CA MET A 387 4.53 -25.47 -11.30
C MET A 387 4.18 -26.96 -11.30
N SER A 388 4.49 -27.67 -12.39
CA SER A 388 4.59 -29.14 -12.40
C SER A 388 5.85 -29.62 -13.10
N ILE A 389 6.40 -30.71 -12.60
CA ILE A 389 7.62 -31.35 -13.09
C ILE A 389 7.23 -32.52 -14.00
N THR A 390 7.64 -32.44 -15.26
CA THR A 390 7.45 -33.50 -16.26
C THR A 390 8.77 -34.22 -16.51
N LYS A 391 8.75 -35.54 -16.48
CA LYS A 391 9.92 -36.39 -16.72
C LYS A 391 9.74 -37.11 -18.05
N LYS A 392 10.56 -36.75 -19.04
CA LYS A 392 10.62 -37.47 -20.33
C LYS A 392 11.78 -38.45 -20.29
N ARG A 393 11.50 -39.71 -20.64
CA ARG A 393 12.51 -40.76 -20.69
C ARG A 393 13.12 -40.78 -22.09
N GLU A 394 14.35 -40.32 -22.23
CA GLU A 394 15.09 -40.34 -23.50
C GLU A 394 15.70 -41.71 -23.79
N SER A 395 16.08 -42.48 -22.76
CA SER A 395 16.62 -43.84 -22.91
C SER A 395 16.38 -44.71 -21.66
N LYS A 396 16.89 -45.96 -21.65
CA LYS A 396 16.77 -46.83 -20.46
C LYS A 396 17.42 -46.23 -19.21
N GLN A 397 18.44 -45.38 -19.36
CA GLN A 397 19.22 -44.77 -18.26
C GLN A 397 19.17 -43.24 -18.21
N GLN A 398 18.61 -42.56 -19.22
CA GLN A 398 18.56 -41.10 -19.31
C GLN A 398 17.13 -40.57 -19.25
N SER A 399 16.92 -39.58 -18.40
CA SER A 399 15.64 -38.86 -18.27
C SER A 399 15.93 -37.37 -18.24
N THR A 400 15.12 -36.59 -18.95
CA THR A 400 15.14 -35.13 -18.93
C THR A 400 13.92 -34.62 -18.19
N PHE A 401 14.15 -33.61 -17.36
CA PHE A 401 13.08 -32.91 -16.64
C PHE A 401 12.73 -31.62 -17.38
N SER A 402 11.43 -31.37 -17.54
CA SER A 402 10.89 -30.11 -18.04
C SER A 402 9.82 -29.59 -17.07
N PHE A 403 9.65 -28.28 -17.02
CA PHE A 403 8.67 -27.63 -16.16
C PHE A 403 7.45 -27.20 -16.97
N GLN A 404 6.26 -27.47 -16.45
CA GLN A 404 5.00 -27.00 -17.00
C GLN A 404 4.45 -25.89 -16.11
N LEU A 405 4.21 -24.73 -16.72
CA LEU A 405 3.72 -23.52 -16.05
C LEU A 405 2.19 -23.54 -15.99
N LYS A 406 1.60 -23.99 -14.87
CA LYS A 406 0.14 -24.13 -14.70
C LYS A 406 -0.60 -22.80 -14.83
N SER A 407 0.03 -21.71 -14.39
CA SER A 407 -0.58 -20.38 -14.33
C SER A 407 -0.29 -19.49 -15.54
N LYS A 408 0.48 -19.94 -16.54
CA LYS A 408 0.94 -19.10 -17.67
C LYS A 408 -0.21 -18.41 -18.40
N SER A 409 -1.29 -19.15 -18.72
CA SER A 409 -2.46 -18.58 -19.41
C SER A 409 -3.13 -17.46 -18.59
N ARG A 410 -3.28 -17.65 -17.27
CA ARG A 410 -3.82 -16.65 -16.35
C ARG A 410 -2.93 -15.41 -16.28
N GLN A 411 -1.60 -15.61 -16.21
CA GLN A 411 -0.63 -14.52 -16.09
C GLN A 411 -0.49 -13.71 -17.37
N ARG A 412 -0.61 -14.38 -18.53
CA ARG A 412 -0.71 -13.70 -19.83
C ARG A 412 -1.91 -12.77 -19.90
N GLU A 413 -3.09 -13.27 -19.56
CA GLU A 413 -4.32 -12.46 -19.59
C GLU A 413 -4.26 -11.30 -18.57
N ALA A 414 -3.66 -11.55 -17.40
CA ALA A 414 -3.45 -10.50 -16.41
C ALA A 414 -2.44 -9.43 -16.87
N LEU A 415 -1.41 -9.79 -17.65
CA LEU A 415 -0.47 -8.84 -18.24
C LEU A 415 -1.14 -7.98 -19.32
N ARG A 416 -1.98 -8.59 -20.18
CA ARG A 416 -2.79 -7.88 -21.18
C ARG A 416 -3.66 -6.80 -20.53
N LYS A 417 -4.46 -7.19 -19.54
CA LYS A 417 -5.32 -6.25 -18.77
C LYS A 417 -4.52 -5.16 -18.06
N PHE A 418 -3.33 -5.49 -17.58
CA PHE A 418 -2.43 -4.52 -16.95
C PHE A 418 -1.97 -3.45 -17.96
N ALA A 419 -1.54 -3.88 -19.16
CA ALA A 419 -1.13 -3.00 -20.24
C ALA A 419 -2.29 -2.11 -20.74
N GLU A 420 -3.47 -2.70 -20.95
CA GLU A 420 -4.69 -1.99 -21.34
C GLU A 420 -5.08 -0.91 -20.31
N THR A 421 -5.07 -1.26 -19.02
CA THR A 421 -5.44 -0.34 -17.93
C THR A 421 -4.50 0.85 -17.86
N LEU A 422 -3.20 0.63 -18.10
CA LEU A 422 -2.19 1.68 -18.17
C LEU A 422 -2.14 2.40 -19.52
N LYS A 423 -3.05 2.07 -20.45
CA LYS A 423 -3.08 2.57 -21.83
C LYS A 423 -1.69 2.52 -22.45
N TRP A 424 -1.07 1.33 -22.43
CA TRP A 424 0.32 1.17 -22.85
C TRP A 424 0.49 1.65 -24.31
N PRO A 425 1.54 2.40 -24.66
CA PRO A 425 1.60 3.06 -25.97
C PRO A 425 1.80 2.12 -27.16
N ASN A 426 2.25 0.89 -26.94
CA ASN A 426 2.59 -0.08 -27.99
C ASN A 426 1.78 -1.38 -27.83
N MET A 427 0.45 -1.27 -27.69
CA MET A 427 -0.41 -2.43 -27.44
C MET A 427 -0.32 -3.49 -28.53
N ASP A 428 -0.24 -3.11 -29.81
CA ASP A 428 -0.20 -4.06 -30.93
C ASP A 428 1.01 -5.00 -30.86
N GLU A 429 2.18 -4.45 -30.49
CA GLU A 429 3.41 -5.21 -30.29
C GLU A 429 3.31 -6.14 -29.08
N VAL A 430 2.76 -5.64 -27.96
CA VAL A 430 2.55 -6.46 -26.77
C VAL A 430 1.60 -7.62 -27.08
N GLU A 431 0.52 -7.37 -27.81
CA GLU A 431 -0.45 -8.40 -28.18
C GLU A 431 0.17 -9.47 -29.08
N TYR A 432 0.92 -9.06 -30.12
CA TYR A 432 1.67 -9.98 -30.99
C TYR A 432 2.58 -10.92 -30.19
N ILE A 433 3.30 -10.37 -29.20
CA ILE A 433 4.19 -11.16 -28.35
C ILE A 433 3.41 -12.09 -27.40
N LEU A 434 2.26 -11.64 -26.86
CA LEU A 434 1.43 -12.44 -25.96
C LEU A 434 0.69 -13.58 -26.67
N GLU A 435 0.39 -13.46 -27.95
CA GLU A 435 -0.26 -14.51 -28.75
C GLU A 435 0.60 -15.77 -28.90
N GLU A 436 1.94 -15.65 -28.84
CA GLU A 436 2.92 -16.74 -29.00
C GLU A 436 2.72 -17.57 -30.28
N GLU A 437 2.25 -16.95 -31.38
CA GLU A 437 2.03 -17.63 -32.66
C GLU A 437 3.34 -17.87 -33.44
N ASP A 438 4.35 -16.99 -33.30
CA ASP A 438 5.64 -17.11 -33.98
C ASP A 438 6.61 -18.02 -33.21
N ALA A 439 6.89 -19.19 -33.79
CA ALA A 439 7.80 -20.18 -33.22
C ALA A 439 9.27 -19.73 -33.18
N ASN A 440 9.67 -18.72 -33.95
CA ASN A 440 11.03 -18.17 -33.88
C ASN A 440 11.19 -17.19 -32.72
N GLU A 441 10.08 -16.73 -32.16
CA GLU A 441 10.10 -15.70 -31.15
C GLU A 441 10.34 -16.28 -29.76
N ARG A 442 11.07 -15.53 -28.94
CA ARG A 442 11.43 -15.98 -27.60
C ARG A 442 10.17 -16.15 -26.75
N ALA A 443 10.01 -17.33 -26.17
CA ALA A 443 8.94 -17.64 -25.23
C ALA A 443 8.86 -16.59 -24.12
N LEU A 444 7.64 -16.30 -23.67
CA LEU A 444 7.36 -15.21 -22.73
C LEU A 444 8.20 -15.28 -21.46
N GLU A 445 8.24 -16.45 -20.83
CA GLU A 445 8.98 -16.74 -19.60
C GLU A 445 10.49 -16.62 -19.77
N ASP A 446 11.02 -16.90 -20.96
CA ASP A 446 12.46 -16.95 -21.16
C ASP A 446 13.07 -15.56 -21.28
N ARG A 447 12.29 -14.49 -21.48
CA ARG A 447 12.78 -13.15 -21.81
C ARG A 447 13.70 -12.55 -20.73
N SER A 448 13.32 -12.70 -19.47
CA SER A 448 14.09 -12.26 -18.31
C SER A 448 13.72 -13.07 -17.07
N ALA A 449 14.49 -12.91 -15.98
CA ALA A 449 14.13 -13.52 -14.71
C ALA A 449 12.82 -12.95 -14.14
N ASP A 450 12.49 -11.69 -14.42
CA ASP A 450 11.24 -11.09 -13.95
C ASP A 450 10.05 -11.67 -14.71
N ALA A 451 10.18 -11.84 -16.04
CA ALA A 451 9.21 -12.52 -16.89
C ALA A 451 9.02 -13.98 -16.49
N MET A 452 10.10 -14.73 -16.27
CA MET A 452 10.03 -16.12 -15.78
C MET A 452 9.27 -16.20 -14.44
N SER A 453 9.55 -15.31 -13.49
CA SER A 453 8.83 -15.27 -12.21
C SER A 453 7.34 -14.92 -12.38
N TRP A 454 7.00 -13.99 -13.27
CA TRP A 454 5.61 -13.62 -13.56
C TRP A 454 4.85 -14.78 -14.22
N PHE A 455 5.32 -15.28 -15.37
CA PHE A 455 4.60 -16.29 -16.16
C PHE A 455 4.56 -17.67 -15.51
N SER A 456 5.57 -18.01 -14.69
CA SER A 456 5.52 -19.23 -13.86
C SER A 456 4.56 -19.13 -12.68
N GLY A 457 4.15 -17.92 -12.27
CA GLY A 457 3.35 -17.70 -11.05
C GLY A 457 4.13 -17.90 -9.75
N ILE A 458 5.46 -18.09 -9.80
CA ILE A 458 6.31 -18.16 -8.61
C ILE A 458 6.59 -16.74 -8.10
N ILE A 459 5.56 -16.17 -7.49
CA ILE A 459 5.53 -14.80 -6.99
C ILE A 459 5.44 -14.82 -5.47
N LEU A 460 6.47 -14.32 -4.81
CA LEU A 460 6.46 -14.15 -3.37
C LEU A 460 5.63 -12.93 -2.96
N PRO A 461 4.91 -13.00 -1.83
CA PRO A 461 4.12 -11.89 -1.35
C PRO A 461 5.00 -10.68 -1.02
N GLY A 462 4.42 -9.49 -1.04
CA GLY A 462 5.10 -8.23 -0.75
C GLY A 462 5.21 -7.33 -1.97
N ARG A 463 6.23 -6.46 -1.92
CA ARG A 463 6.41 -5.35 -2.88
C ARG A 463 7.04 -5.79 -4.20
N THR A 464 7.31 -7.07 -4.40
CA THR A 464 8.04 -7.57 -5.57
C THR A 464 7.12 -7.75 -6.78
N LEU A 465 5.87 -8.22 -6.60
CA LEU A 465 4.91 -8.45 -7.69
C LEU A 465 4.76 -7.24 -8.63
N PRO A 466 4.53 -6.00 -8.15
CA PRO A 466 4.42 -4.83 -9.02
C PRO A 466 5.57 -4.69 -10.02
N TRP A 467 6.79 -5.05 -9.60
CA TRP A 467 7.97 -4.91 -10.45
C TRP A 467 8.10 -6.06 -11.44
N LEU A 468 7.74 -7.28 -11.03
CA LEU A 468 7.71 -8.43 -11.93
C LEU A 468 6.77 -8.19 -13.11
N ILE A 469 5.54 -7.74 -12.84
CA ILE A 469 4.56 -7.49 -13.90
C ILE A 469 4.98 -6.33 -14.82
N MET A 470 5.51 -5.24 -14.27
CA MET A 470 5.97 -4.11 -15.09
C MET A 470 7.19 -4.45 -15.93
N ASN A 471 8.19 -5.12 -15.36
CA ASN A 471 9.37 -5.53 -16.12
C ASN A 471 8.99 -6.58 -17.17
N SER A 472 8.04 -7.48 -16.88
CA SER A 472 7.50 -8.41 -17.88
C SER A 472 6.81 -7.69 -19.04
N LEU A 473 6.04 -6.62 -18.77
CA LEU A 473 5.43 -5.80 -19.81
C LEU A 473 6.50 -5.13 -20.69
N ILE A 474 7.53 -4.57 -20.06
CA ILE A 474 8.67 -3.95 -20.77
C ILE A 474 9.38 -4.98 -21.65
N ASP A 475 9.61 -6.20 -21.16
CA ASP A 475 10.25 -7.29 -21.92
C ASP A 475 9.39 -7.78 -23.09
N CYS A 476 8.07 -7.56 -23.05
CA CYS A 476 7.14 -7.86 -24.14
C CYS A 476 7.02 -6.72 -25.17
N ASP A 477 7.67 -5.58 -24.96
CA ASP A 477 7.69 -4.45 -25.89
C ASP A 477 9.11 -4.18 -26.37
N ARG A 478 9.43 -4.65 -27.59
CA ARG A 478 10.78 -4.56 -28.18
C ARG A 478 11.27 -3.10 -28.34
N ASP A 479 10.37 -2.13 -28.39
CA ASP A 479 10.70 -0.71 -28.57
C ASP A 479 11.18 -0.01 -27.28
N THR A 480 10.97 -0.63 -26.12
CA THR A 480 11.43 -0.06 -24.83
C THR A 480 12.96 -0.04 -24.73
N GLY A 481 13.63 -1.02 -25.36
CA GLY A 481 15.08 -1.15 -25.38
C GLY A 481 15.72 -1.27 -23.99
N HIS A 482 17.03 -1.03 -23.90
CA HIS A 482 17.79 -1.24 -22.66
C HIS A 482 17.68 -0.11 -21.62
N ALA A 483 16.98 0.98 -21.92
CA ALA A 483 16.95 2.16 -21.04
C ALA A 483 16.20 1.90 -19.72
N LEU A 484 15.27 0.94 -19.71
CA LEU A 484 14.41 0.65 -18.55
C LEU A 484 14.90 -0.52 -17.69
N LYS A 485 16.00 -1.18 -18.05
CA LYS A 485 16.55 -2.37 -17.34
C LYS A 485 16.94 -2.14 -15.87
N TYR A 486 16.99 -0.88 -15.43
CA TYR A 486 17.37 -0.50 -14.07
C TYR A 486 16.18 -0.36 -13.11
N LEU A 487 14.95 -0.56 -13.59
CA LEU A 487 13.77 -0.63 -12.73
C LEU A 487 13.89 -1.82 -11.79
N THR A 488 13.78 -1.55 -10.49
CA THR A 488 13.92 -2.57 -9.44
C THR A 488 13.11 -2.21 -8.21
N HIS A 489 12.48 -3.23 -7.62
CA HIS A 489 11.78 -3.15 -6.34
C HIS A 489 12.65 -2.68 -5.18
N MET A 490 13.97 -2.80 -5.30
CA MET A 490 14.94 -2.31 -4.31
C MET A 490 14.98 -0.78 -4.22
N GLN A 491 14.48 -0.07 -5.23
CA GLN A 491 14.46 1.39 -5.32
C GLN A 491 13.05 1.86 -5.68
N PRO A 492 12.09 1.77 -4.72
CA PRO A 492 10.67 1.89 -5.04
C PRO A 492 10.21 3.31 -5.38
N ALA A 493 10.99 4.33 -5.02
CA ALA A 493 10.78 5.73 -5.38
C ALA A 493 11.28 6.02 -6.82
N SER A 494 10.78 5.25 -7.78
CA SER A 494 11.19 5.32 -9.18
C SER A 494 10.00 5.28 -10.13
N GLY A 495 10.26 5.72 -11.35
CA GLY A 495 9.35 5.63 -12.48
C GLY A 495 10.12 5.85 -13.78
N PHE A 496 9.40 5.96 -14.88
CA PHE A 496 10.01 6.13 -16.18
C PHE A 496 9.11 6.88 -17.14
N GLN A 497 9.74 7.50 -18.15
CA GLN A 497 9.06 7.97 -19.34
C GLN A 497 9.19 6.91 -20.44
N TYR A 498 8.09 6.64 -21.12
CA TYR A 498 8.09 5.84 -22.34
C TYR A 498 7.18 6.48 -23.40
N ARG A 499 7.77 6.85 -24.53
CA ARG A 499 7.13 7.63 -25.60
C ARG A 499 6.58 8.95 -25.05
N ALA A 500 5.26 9.10 -24.99
CA ALA A 500 4.56 10.33 -24.62
C ALA A 500 3.81 10.22 -23.28
N ASN A 501 4.17 9.25 -22.43
CA ASN A 501 3.57 9.05 -21.11
C ASN A 501 4.64 8.76 -20.06
N THR A 502 4.32 9.03 -18.80
CA THR A 502 5.13 8.59 -17.65
C THR A 502 4.38 7.57 -16.79
N TYR A 503 5.14 6.68 -16.16
CA TYR A 503 4.63 5.60 -15.31
C TYR A 503 5.40 5.55 -14.00
N TRP A 504 4.67 5.43 -12.90
CA TRP A 504 5.22 5.60 -11.56
C TRP A 504 4.81 4.47 -10.63
N SER A 505 5.76 3.98 -9.83
CA SER A 505 5.44 3.12 -8.70
C SER A 505 4.54 3.89 -7.71
N THR A 506 3.58 3.21 -7.08
CA THR A 506 2.74 3.79 -6.01
C THR A 506 3.52 4.23 -4.78
N SER A 507 4.77 3.79 -4.63
CA SER A 507 5.69 4.28 -3.58
C SER A 507 6.41 5.57 -3.94
N CYS A 508 6.33 6.01 -5.20
CA CYS A 508 6.92 7.27 -5.65
C CYS A 508 5.95 8.42 -5.43
N ILE A 509 6.43 9.52 -4.82
CA ILE A 509 5.58 10.69 -4.57
C ILE A 509 4.97 11.30 -5.83
N VAL A 510 5.66 11.23 -6.97
CA VAL A 510 5.14 11.69 -8.26
C VAL A 510 3.89 10.90 -8.65
N GLY A 511 3.91 9.58 -8.53
CA GLY A 511 2.75 8.72 -8.79
C GLY A 511 1.61 8.95 -7.82
N LYS A 512 1.91 9.18 -6.54
CA LYS A 512 0.90 9.49 -5.51
C LYS A 512 0.15 10.80 -5.79
N VAL A 513 0.85 11.83 -6.27
CA VAL A 513 0.27 13.14 -6.60
C VAL A 513 -0.46 13.11 -7.94
N LEU A 514 0.21 12.63 -9.00
CA LEU A 514 -0.39 12.55 -10.34
C LEU A 514 -1.47 11.47 -10.46
N GLY A 515 -1.61 10.57 -9.48
CA GLY A 515 -2.71 9.62 -9.42
C GLY A 515 -4.09 10.29 -9.42
N ALA A 516 -4.20 11.52 -8.93
CA ALA A 516 -5.43 12.31 -9.00
C ALA A 516 -5.67 12.96 -10.38
N ALA A 517 -4.67 12.97 -11.26
CA ALA A 517 -4.80 13.62 -12.55
C ALA A 517 -5.79 12.85 -13.43
N ARG A 518 -6.49 13.60 -14.26
CA ARG A 518 -7.45 13.08 -15.21
C ARG A 518 -6.89 11.94 -16.06
N GLY A 519 -7.68 10.87 -16.19
CA GLY A 519 -7.36 9.72 -17.05
C GLY A 519 -6.26 8.80 -16.50
N VAL A 520 -5.62 9.17 -15.39
CA VAL A 520 -4.62 8.34 -14.71
C VAL A 520 -5.33 7.18 -14.00
N LYS A 521 -4.76 5.98 -14.12
CA LYS A 521 -5.24 4.78 -13.46
C LYS A 521 -4.16 4.23 -12.53
N GLN A 522 -4.59 3.36 -11.63
CA GLN A 522 -3.71 2.58 -10.78
C GLN A 522 -4.04 1.10 -10.93
N VAL A 523 -3.03 0.26 -11.12
CA VAL A 523 -3.19 -1.19 -11.19
C VAL A 523 -1.91 -1.87 -10.72
N ALA A 524 -2.06 -2.93 -9.92
CA ALA A 524 -0.97 -3.78 -9.44
C ALA A 524 0.28 -3.01 -8.93
N GLY A 525 0.09 -1.89 -8.22
CA GLY A 525 1.19 -1.09 -7.66
C GLY A 525 1.85 -0.09 -8.60
N TRP A 526 1.29 0.15 -9.79
CA TRP A 526 1.72 1.18 -10.73
C TRP A 526 0.62 2.19 -11.01
N VAL A 527 1.03 3.43 -11.30
CA VAL A 527 0.19 4.58 -11.62
C VAL A 527 0.57 5.10 -13.00
N GLY A 528 -0.42 5.25 -13.88
CA GLY A 528 -0.25 5.79 -15.22
C GLY A 528 -1.48 5.59 -16.11
N PRO A 529 -1.46 6.07 -17.36
CA PRO A 529 -0.41 6.91 -17.93
C PRO A 529 -0.49 8.34 -17.36
N CYS A 530 0.63 8.88 -16.90
CA CYS A 530 0.72 10.26 -16.43
C CYS A 530 1.29 11.18 -17.52
N ILE A 531 1.14 12.50 -17.34
CA ILE A 531 1.67 13.50 -18.28
C ILE A 531 3.15 13.29 -18.58
N PHE A 532 3.53 13.51 -19.84
CA PHE A 532 4.93 13.47 -20.25
C PHE A 532 5.67 14.72 -19.78
N THR A 533 7.00 14.64 -19.85
CA THR A 533 7.88 15.76 -19.58
C THR A 533 8.97 15.88 -20.66
N PRO A 534 9.26 17.10 -21.13
CA PRO A 534 10.38 17.33 -22.04
C PRO A 534 11.74 17.25 -21.34
N ASP A 535 11.77 17.20 -19.99
CA ASP A 535 13.02 17.14 -19.22
C ASP A 535 13.65 15.75 -19.24
N LEU A 536 12.89 14.72 -19.66
CA LEU A 536 13.35 13.34 -19.80
C LEU A 536 13.41 12.94 -21.27
N LYS A 537 14.29 11.98 -21.58
CA LYS A 537 14.33 11.39 -22.93
C LYS A 537 13.04 10.63 -23.22
N ARG A 538 12.85 10.29 -24.51
CA ARG A 538 11.69 9.49 -24.97
C ARG A 538 11.52 8.18 -24.19
N THR A 539 12.63 7.54 -23.82
CA THR A 539 12.63 6.38 -22.93
C THR A 539 13.73 6.55 -21.88
N GLU A 540 13.35 6.74 -20.62
CA GLU A 540 14.29 6.98 -19.53
C GLU A 540 13.72 6.57 -18.18
N CYS A 541 14.46 5.75 -17.45
CA CYS A 541 14.17 5.41 -16.06
C CYS A 541 14.81 6.45 -15.14
N ILE A 542 14.05 6.92 -14.14
CA ILE A 542 14.55 7.88 -13.16
C ILE A 542 14.17 7.52 -11.72
N LYS A 543 14.97 8.03 -10.78
CA LYS A 543 14.72 7.96 -9.34
C LYS A 543 14.34 9.32 -8.83
N VAL A 544 13.36 9.36 -7.94
CA VAL A 544 12.92 10.60 -7.32
C VAL A 544 13.48 10.67 -5.91
N LYS A 545 14.12 11.80 -5.62
CA LYS A 545 14.54 12.13 -4.27
C LYS A 545 13.30 12.52 -3.46
N GLN A 546 13.04 11.79 -2.39
CA GLN A 546 11.96 12.08 -1.46
C GLN A 546 12.45 11.91 -0.02
N TYR A 547 12.07 12.85 0.84
CA TYR A 547 12.37 12.87 2.28
C TYR A 547 11.27 12.16 3.07
N GLU A 548 11.59 11.59 4.23
CA GLU A 548 10.57 11.03 5.13
C GLU A 548 9.58 12.13 5.54
N SER A 549 8.28 11.80 5.60
CA SER A 549 7.28 12.73 6.06
C SER A 549 7.55 13.19 7.51
N PRO A 550 7.40 14.48 7.83
CA PRO A 550 7.45 14.98 9.19
C PRO A 550 6.18 14.66 10.02
N ASP A 551 5.19 13.95 9.47
CA ASP A 551 4.02 13.49 10.23
C ASP A 551 4.44 12.59 11.42
N PRO A 552 3.71 12.65 12.55
CA PRO A 552 3.95 11.73 13.66
C PRO A 552 3.62 10.29 13.25
N ARG A 553 4.39 9.32 13.76
CA ARG A 553 4.06 7.90 13.60
C ARG A 553 3.11 7.48 14.73
N LEU A 554 2.13 6.65 14.39
CA LEU A 554 1.16 6.14 15.36
C LEU A 554 1.88 5.27 16.41
N THR A 555 1.55 5.51 17.67
CA THR A 555 1.93 4.68 18.81
C THR A 555 0.89 3.59 19.06
N GLU A 556 1.24 2.60 19.89
CA GLU A 556 0.28 1.56 20.30
C GLU A 556 -0.98 2.17 20.97
N HIS A 557 -0.80 3.23 21.76
CA HIS A 557 -1.92 3.95 22.36
C HIS A 557 -2.82 4.59 21.31
N ASP A 558 -2.25 5.27 20.31
CA ASP A 558 -3.01 5.92 19.23
C ASP A 558 -3.92 4.93 18.49
N VAL A 559 -3.42 3.70 18.29
CA VAL A 559 -4.10 2.62 17.57
C VAL A 559 -5.17 1.99 18.45
N VAL A 560 -4.86 1.57 19.67
CA VAL A 560 -5.83 0.88 20.54
C VAL A 560 -6.98 1.80 20.96
N SER A 561 -6.70 3.10 21.16
CA SER A 561 -7.72 4.11 21.50
C SER A 561 -8.46 4.69 20.28
N MET A 562 -8.18 4.19 19.06
CA MET A 562 -8.68 4.79 17.82
C MET A 562 -10.21 4.91 17.79
N GLU A 563 -10.93 3.86 18.18
CA GLU A 563 -12.40 3.84 18.17
C GLU A 563 -12.99 4.84 19.16
N GLU A 564 -12.51 4.82 20.40
CA GLU A 564 -12.97 5.72 21.47
C GLU A 564 -12.71 7.18 21.13
N ARG A 565 -11.51 7.53 20.66
CA ARG A 565 -11.14 8.92 20.34
C ARG A 565 -11.85 9.48 19.12
N THR A 566 -12.42 8.62 18.27
CA THR A 566 -13.02 9.05 17.00
C THR A 566 -14.48 8.66 16.88
N GLY A 567 -15.14 8.33 18.00
CA GLY A 567 -16.57 8.06 18.05
C GLY A 567 -17.40 9.25 17.51
N PRO A 568 -18.52 8.99 16.81
CA PRO A 568 -19.38 10.05 16.28
C PRO A 568 -20.03 10.92 17.37
N LEU A 569 -20.29 10.33 18.54
CA LEU A 569 -20.94 10.98 19.69
C LEU A 569 -19.99 11.83 20.54
N GLY A 570 -18.67 11.73 20.32
CA GLY A 570 -17.71 12.19 21.30
C GLY A 570 -17.69 11.29 22.56
N PRO A 571 -17.36 11.84 23.74
CA PRO A 571 -17.31 11.08 25.00
C PRO A 571 -18.63 10.37 25.35
N ILE A 572 -18.54 9.26 26.09
CA ILE A 572 -19.74 8.55 26.57
C ILE A 572 -20.43 9.40 27.64
N ASP A 573 -21.70 9.73 27.43
CA ASP A 573 -22.53 10.53 28.34
C ASP A 573 -23.98 10.02 28.35
N GLU A 574 -24.77 10.43 29.35
CA GLU A 574 -26.19 10.09 29.47
C GLU A 574 -27.05 10.93 28.51
N THR A 575 -26.63 12.17 28.25
CA THR A 575 -27.32 13.13 27.39
C THR A 575 -26.37 13.83 26.44
N TYR A 576 -26.82 14.09 25.23
CA TYR A 576 -26.02 14.70 24.17
C TYR A 576 -26.69 16.00 23.68
N PRO A 577 -26.20 17.18 24.09
CA PRO A 577 -26.73 18.47 23.64
C PRO A 577 -26.72 18.58 22.12
N VAL A 578 -27.80 19.09 21.54
CA VAL A 578 -27.90 19.24 20.08
C VAL A 578 -26.91 20.28 19.54
N ASP A 579 -26.63 21.33 20.32
CA ASP A 579 -25.70 22.42 19.99
C ASP A 579 -24.23 21.98 19.97
N ASP A 580 -23.89 20.81 20.53
CA ASP A 580 -22.53 20.24 20.50
C ASP A 580 -22.14 19.70 19.11
N TYR A 581 -23.09 19.71 18.17
CA TYR A 581 -22.95 19.09 16.86
C TYR A 581 -23.32 20.04 15.74
N GLU A 582 -22.57 19.94 14.65
CA GLU A 582 -22.85 20.65 13.40
C GLU A 582 -22.78 19.72 12.19
N VAL A 583 -23.35 20.13 11.05
CA VAL A 583 -23.28 19.36 9.79
C VAL A 583 -22.31 20.06 8.85
N PRO A 584 -21.01 19.70 8.86
CA PRO A 584 -20.04 20.31 7.97
C PRO A 584 -20.33 19.91 6.52
N MET A 585 -20.36 20.90 5.63
CA MET A 585 -20.62 20.74 4.20
C MET A 585 -19.58 21.54 3.42
N PRO A 586 -19.00 20.95 2.35
CA PRO A 586 -18.11 21.70 1.49
C PRO A 586 -18.90 22.74 0.68
N ASP A 587 -18.26 23.85 0.35
CA ASP A 587 -18.82 24.79 -0.62
C ASP A 587 -18.84 24.16 -2.01
N THR A 588 -20.03 24.06 -2.61
CA THR A 588 -20.24 23.48 -3.95
C THR A 588 -20.74 24.51 -4.97
N GLU A 589 -20.99 25.75 -4.54
CA GLU A 589 -21.52 26.80 -5.40
C GLU A 589 -20.37 27.55 -6.09
N ASP A 590 -19.32 27.91 -5.35
CA ASP A 590 -18.18 28.71 -5.82
C ASP A 590 -16.95 27.83 -6.15
N VAL A 591 -17.12 26.81 -6.98
CA VAL A 591 -16.03 25.90 -7.37
C VAL A 591 -15.16 26.46 -8.50
N THR A 592 -13.85 26.55 -8.25
CA THR A 592 -12.86 27.04 -9.22
C THR A 592 -12.44 25.97 -10.23
N ASP A 593 -12.38 26.32 -11.52
CA ASP A 593 -11.90 25.44 -12.60
C ASP A 593 -10.64 26.01 -13.32
N LEU A 594 -9.95 26.94 -12.66
CA LEU A 594 -8.88 27.74 -13.26
C LEU A 594 -7.47 27.17 -13.05
N ILE A 595 -7.27 26.31 -12.06
CA ILE A 595 -5.95 25.71 -11.80
C ILE A 595 -5.64 24.68 -12.88
N ARG A 596 -4.46 24.80 -13.52
CA ARG A 596 -4.00 23.87 -14.55
C ARG A 596 -2.58 23.42 -14.34
N ILE A 597 -2.30 22.15 -14.60
CA ILE A 597 -0.93 21.65 -14.64
C ILE A 597 -0.25 22.15 -15.93
N GLU A 598 0.82 22.93 -15.79
CA GLU A 598 1.60 23.42 -16.94
C GLU A 598 2.71 22.42 -17.32
N LYS A 599 3.42 21.89 -16.32
CA LYS A 599 4.60 21.05 -16.55
C LYS A 599 4.94 20.17 -15.34
N LEU A 600 5.22 18.89 -15.61
CA LEU A 600 6.02 18.04 -14.71
C LEU A 600 7.50 18.28 -14.98
N ALA A 601 8.24 18.72 -13.97
CA ALA A 601 9.64 19.11 -14.09
C ALA A 601 10.57 18.23 -13.25
N PHE A 602 11.74 17.93 -13.81
CA PHE A 602 12.79 17.17 -13.14
C PHE A 602 14.12 17.91 -13.21
N LEU A 603 14.77 18.09 -12.06
CA LEU A 603 16.14 18.60 -11.99
C LEU A 603 17.06 17.54 -11.39
N PRO A 604 18.20 17.22 -12.03
CA PRO A 604 19.19 16.32 -11.46
C PRO A 604 19.60 16.78 -10.05
N ALA A 605 19.50 15.89 -9.07
CA ALA A 605 19.92 16.19 -7.72
C ALA A 605 21.42 16.47 -7.68
N LYS A 606 21.84 17.46 -6.87
CA LYS A 606 23.27 17.82 -6.70
C LYS A 606 24.09 16.63 -6.19
N GLU A 607 23.50 15.83 -5.30
CA GLU A 607 24.08 14.60 -4.79
C GLU A 607 23.57 13.42 -5.61
N GLN A 608 24.47 12.79 -6.35
CA GLN A 608 24.17 11.57 -7.10
C GLN A 608 24.68 10.34 -6.32
N PRO A 609 23.90 9.25 -6.27
CA PRO A 609 24.33 8.02 -5.61
C PRO A 609 25.59 7.45 -6.29
N SER A 610 26.45 6.79 -5.51
CA SER A 610 27.70 6.19 -6.00
C SER A 610 27.48 5.21 -7.15
N SER A 611 26.34 4.52 -7.18
CA SER A 611 25.94 3.61 -8.25
C SER A 611 25.76 4.30 -9.61
N ALA A 612 25.36 5.57 -9.65
CA ALA A 612 25.23 6.36 -10.87
C ALA A 612 26.61 6.72 -11.47
N ARG A 613 27.67 6.75 -10.65
CA ARG A 613 29.04 7.01 -11.11
C ARG A 613 29.75 5.78 -11.67
N ASN A 614 29.36 4.59 -11.19
CA ASN A 614 30.10 3.34 -11.44
C ASN A 614 29.47 2.47 -12.54
N LEU A 615 28.19 2.63 -12.87
CA LEU A 615 27.53 1.88 -13.94
C LEU A 615 27.08 2.84 -15.08
N PRO A 616 27.60 2.67 -16.32
CA PRO A 616 27.12 3.42 -17.47
C PRO A 616 25.61 3.25 -17.64
N GLY A 617 24.88 4.36 -17.76
CA GLY A 617 23.43 4.36 -17.96
C GLY A 617 22.56 4.12 -16.71
N ALA A 618 23.16 4.03 -15.51
CA ALA A 618 22.39 3.90 -14.28
C ALA A 618 21.48 5.13 -14.06
N PRO A 619 20.23 4.93 -13.58
CA PRO A 619 19.26 6.01 -13.42
C PRO A 619 19.73 7.02 -12.39
N MET A 620 19.70 8.29 -12.81
CA MET A 620 20.08 9.44 -11.98
C MET A 620 18.99 9.72 -10.94
N LEU A 621 19.40 10.38 -9.86
CA LEU A 621 18.49 10.90 -8.85
C LEU A 621 18.04 12.31 -9.24
N PHE A 622 16.73 12.57 -9.17
CA PHE A 622 16.12 13.85 -9.53
C PHE A 622 15.28 14.43 -8.39
N ASP A 623 15.28 15.74 -8.28
CA ASP A 623 14.26 16.51 -7.59
C ASP A 623 13.08 16.76 -8.54
N ALA A 624 11.87 16.43 -8.10
CA ALA A 624 10.65 16.57 -8.89
C ALA A 624 9.82 17.78 -8.46
N ALA A 625 9.18 18.46 -9.41
CA ALA A 625 8.23 19.54 -9.17
C ALA A 625 7.11 19.55 -10.20
N ILE A 626 5.93 20.02 -9.82
CA ILE A 626 4.83 20.29 -10.75
C ILE A 626 4.60 21.80 -10.79
N HIS A 627 4.54 22.37 -11.99
CA HIS A 627 4.21 23.77 -12.21
C HIS A 627 2.73 23.89 -12.49
N PHE A 628 2.07 24.80 -11.77
CA PHE A 628 0.64 25.05 -11.90
C PHE A 628 0.40 26.49 -12.35
N ALA A 629 -0.46 26.67 -13.35
CA ALA A 629 -1.06 27.95 -13.66
C ALA A 629 -2.19 28.21 -12.65
N CYS A 630 -2.02 29.19 -11.78
CA CYS A 630 -3.03 29.61 -10.80
C CYS A 630 -3.00 31.13 -10.65
N GLY A 631 -4.17 31.79 -10.71
CA GLY A 631 -4.28 33.25 -10.60
C GLY A 631 -3.49 34.03 -11.65
N GLY A 632 -3.29 33.45 -12.86
CA GLY A 632 -2.50 34.06 -13.94
C GLY A 632 -0.98 34.00 -13.75
N SER A 633 -0.49 33.28 -12.74
CA SER A 633 0.94 33.06 -12.47
C SER A 633 1.28 31.56 -12.46
N SER A 634 2.54 31.23 -12.76
CA SER A 634 3.07 29.86 -12.66
C SER A 634 3.65 29.63 -11.27
N TRP A 635 3.18 28.60 -10.58
CA TRP A 635 3.61 28.23 -9.23
C TRP A 635 4.26 26.85 -9.21
N PRO A 636 5.57 26.75 -8.88
CA PRO A 636 6.27 25.47 -8.80
C PRO A 636 6.11 24.82 -7.42
N LEU A 637 5.36 23.72 -7.33
CA LEU A 637 5.27 22.88 -6.14
C LEU A 637 6.23 21.70 -6.24
N ARG A 638 7.30 21.76 -5.44
CA ARG A 638 8.27 20.66 -5.29
C ARG A 638 7.69 19.47 -4.54
N LEU A 639 7.90 18.27 -5.05
CA LEU A 639 7.45 17.02 -4.43
C LEU A 639 8.54 16.48 -3.51
N LYS A 640 8.76 17.15 -2.37
CA LYS A 640 9.91 16.91 -1.49
C LYS A 640 9.71 15.69 -0.59
N TYR A 641 8.52 15.52 -0.03
CA TYR A 641 8.28 14.57 1.05
C TYR A 641 7.48 13.35 0.56
N ASP A 642 7.85 12.18 1.04
CA ASP A 642 7.11 10.93 0.86
C ASP A 642 5.91 10.87 1.80
N VAL A 643 4.87 11.63 1.47
CA VAL A 643 3.60 11.65 2.21
C VAL A 643 2.67 10.50 1.77
N SER A 644 1.64 10.20 2.55
CA SER A 644 0.60 9.24 2.18
C SER A 644 -0.75 9.94 1.98
N PHE A 645 -1.43 9.60 0.89
CA PHE A 645 -2.82 9.98 0.66
C PHE A 645 -3.71 8.80 1.03
N ILE A 646 -4.48 8.91 2.10
CA ILE A 646 -5.32 7.85 2.64
C ILE A 646 -6.70 7.99 1.98
N ASN A 647 -7.17 6.98 1.26
CA ASN A 647 -8.51 7.02 0.67
C ASN A 647 -9.54 6.94 1.79
N ALA A 648 -10.44 7.92 1.89
CA ALA A 648 -11.43 7.93 2.94
C ALA A 648 -12.40 6.74 2.82
N PHE A 649 -12.84 6.20 3.95
CA PHE A 649 -13.80 5.10 4.00
C PHE A 649 -15.22 5.61 3.70
N PRO A 650 -15.97 4.96 2.79
CA PRO A 650 -17.33 5.38 2.46
C PRO A 650 -18.31 5.30 3.64
N CYS A 651 -19.07 6.37 3.84
CA CYS A 651 -20.15 6.43 4.82
C CYS A 651 -21.52 6.18 4.13
N HIS A 652 -22.55 5.85 4.90
CA HIS A 652 -23.91 5.64 4.39
C HIS A 652 -24.84 6.73 4.88
N GLN A 653 -25.78 7.19 4.05
CA GLN A 653 -26.84 8.14 4.46
C GLN A 653 -26.29 9.44 5.10
N GLY A 654 -25.09 9.87 4.68
CA GLY A 654 -24.55 11.19 5.01
C GLY A 654 -25.32 12.32 4.32
N PRO A 655 -25.04 13.60 4.62
CA PRO A 655 -23.95 14.10 5.46
C PRO A 655 -24.16 13.72 6.93
N HIS A 656 -23.11 13.61 7.72
CA HIS A 656 -23.21 13.27 9.15
C HIS A 656 -22.90 14.51 9.99
N VAL A 657 -23.37 14.52 11.24
CA VAL A 657 -22.94 15.55 12.19
C VAL A 657 -21.50 15.31 12.64
N LEU A 658 -20.86 16.38 13.09
CA LEU A 658 -19.53 16.40 13.68
C LEU A 658 -19.60 17.03 15.06
N PHE A 659 -19.06 16.34 16.05
CA PHE A 659 -18.93 16.83 17.42
C PHE A 659 -17.90 17.96 17.51
N TYR A 660 -18.18 18.99 18.31
CA TYR A 660 -17.41 20.25 18.34
C TYR A 660 -15.92 20.09 18.68
N ASP A 661 -15.52 19.05 19.44
CA ASP A 661 -14.11 18.80 19.78
C ASP A 661 -13.25 18.41 18.56
N PHE A 662 -13.87 17.98 17.45
CA PHE A 662 -13.16 17.73 16.19
C PHE A 662 -12.90 19.05 15.44
N ALA A 663 -12.02 19.88 16.00
CA ALA A 663 -11.69 21.19 15.44
C ALA A 663 -11.16 21.12 14.00
N TYR A 664 -11.78 21.88 13.09
CA TYR A 664 -11.31 21.98 11.71
C TYR A 664 -11.35 23.42 11.17
N THR A 665 -10.78 23.61 9.99
CA THR A 665 -10.97 24.81 9.18
C THR A 665 -11.09 24.39 7.72
N THR A 666 -11.94 25.07 6.97
CA THR A 666 -12.06 24.89 5.52
C THR A 666 -11.19 25.90 4.79
N LYS A 667 -10.76 25.53 3.58
CA LYS A 667 -10.10 26.43 2.64
C LYS A 667 -10.26 25.89 1.23
N ALA A 668 -10.78 26.71 0.31
CA ALA A 668 -10.78 26.33 -1.10
C ALA A 668 -9.36 26.37 -1.69
N VAL A 669 -9.12 25.59 -2.74
CA VAL A 669 -7.79 25.47 -3.36
C VAL A 669 -7.23 26.78 -3.92
N ASP A 670 -8.10 27.71 -4.33
CA ASP A 670 -7.75 29.03 -4.86
C ASP A 670 -7.80 30.16 -3.82
N GLU A 671 -8.29 29.90 -2.60
CA GLU A 671 -8.37 30.86 -1.50
C GLU A 671 -7.04 31.02 -0.74
N GLY A 672 -5.91 31.09 -1.44
CA GLY A 672 -4.59 31.31 -0.82
C GLY A 672 -4.03 30.08 -0.11
N LEU A 673 -4.34 28.87 -0.58
CA LEU A 673 -3.67 27.64 -0.11
C LEU A 673 -2.15 27.72 -0.30
N ILE A 674 -1.68 28.37 -1.38
CA ILE A 674 -0.27 28.61 -1.68
C ILE A 674 0.43 29.34 -0.54
N ASP A 675 -0.23 30.35 0.03
CA ASP A 675 0.33 31.24 1.05
C ASP A 675 0.31 30.62 2.45
N LEU A 676 -0.29 29.43 2.61
CA LEU A 676 -0.34 28.73 3.88
C LEU A 676 0.96 27.95 4.11
N HIS A 677 1.83 28.47 4.98
CA HIS A 677 3.15 27.89 5.23
C HIS A 677 3.35 27.34 6.65
N ASP A 678 2.54 27.80 7.60
CA ASP A 678 2.67 27.54 9.03
C ASP A 678 1.66 26.53 9.56
N TRP A 679 0.90 25.86 8.68
CA TRP A 679 -0.13 24.88 9.04
C TRP A 679 0.36 23.82 10.04
N GLY A 680 1.60 23.34 9.90
CA GLY A 680 2.15 22.35 10.83
C GLY A 680 2.15 22.86 12.28
N THR A 681 2.46 24.15 12.51
CA THR A 681 2.40 24.70 13.87
C THR A 681 0.95 24.92 14.31
N GLN A 682 0.09 25.38 13.41
CA GLN A 682 -1.34 25.59 13.68
C GLN A 682 -2.08 24.29 14.00
N SER A 683 -1.66 23.17 13.41
CA SER A 683 -2.26 21.85 13.63
C SER A 683 -1.76 21.17 14.92
N GLY A 684 -0.85 21.80 15.68
CA GLY A 684 -0.25 21.23 16.89
C GLY A 684 0.97 20.33 16.64
N ARG A 685 1.52 20.29 15.42
CA ARG A 685 2.71 19.47 15.12
C ARG A 685 3.93 20.02 15.84
N LEU A 686 4.57 19.16 16.63
CA LEU A 686 5.81 19.50 17.29
C LEU A 686 6.97 19.55 16.27
N LYS A 687 7.84 20.56 16.41
CA LYS A 687 9.06 20.61 15.62
C LYS A 687 9.98 19.47 16.06
N ARG A 688 10.37 18.59 15.14
CA ARG A 688 11.39 17.56 15.43
C ARG A 688 12.65 18.25 15.98
N PRO A 689 13.24 17.76 17.09
CA PRO A 689 14.54 18.24 17.56
C PRO A 689 15.57 18.08 16.44
N SER A 690 16.37 19.11 16.19
CA SER A 690 17.42 19.02 15.16
C SER A 690 18.35 17.82 15.44
N PRO A 691 18.82 17.09 14.42
CA PRO A 691 19.75 15.96 14.60
C PRO A 691 21.10 16.34 15.25
N ARG A 692 21.34 17.65 15.51
CA ARG A 692 22.45 18.19 16.30
C ARG A 692 22.24 18.11 17.82
N SER A 693 21.07 17.72 18.31
CA SER A 693 20.85 17.52 19.75
C SER A 693 21.56 16.26 20.26
N SER A 694 22.33 16.40 21.33
CA SER A 694 23.09 15.29 21.93
C SER A 694 22.19 14.05 22.21
N PRO A 695 22.61 12.83 21.83
CA PRO A 695 21.81 11.60 21.95
C PRO A 695 21.25 11.33 23.36
N LYS A 696 21.95 11.81 24.40
CA LYS A 696 21.59 11.62 25.80
C LYS A 696 20.29 12.33 26.24
N LYS A 697 19.81 13.35 25.52
CA LYS A 697 18.54 14.02 25.86
C LYS A 697 17.31 13.33 25.25
N LEU A 698 17.44 12.69 24.09
CA LEU A 698 16.34 12.01 23.39
C LEU A 698 15.90 10.70 24.06
N ALA A 699 16.76 10.08 24.88
CA ALA A 699 16.50 8.77 25.48
C ALA A 699 15.65 8.82 26.78
N LEU A 700 15.34 10.01 27.32
CA LEU A 700 14.60 10.16 28.58
C LEU A 700 13.15 10.67 28.44
N GLU A 701 12.75 11.20 27.28
CA GLU A 701 11.39 11.71 27.08
C GLU A 701 10.49 10.59 26.54
N LYS A 702 9.35 10.35 27.21
CA LYS A 702 8.33 9.44 26.69
C LYS A 702 7.86 9.97 25.32
N PRO A 703 7.73 9.13 24.29
CA PRO A 703 7.24 9.57 23.00
C PRO A 703 5.83 10.12 23.16
N ILE A 704 5.61 11.35 22.70
CA ILE A 704 4.31 12.00 22.71
C ILE A 704 3.42 11.26 21.68
N PRO A 705 2.22 10.82 22.07
CA PRO A 705 1.28 10.19 21.15
C PRO A 705 1.02 11.02 19.89
N ALA A 706 0.73 10.36 18.77
CA ALA A 706 0.47 11.06 17.51
C ALA A 706 -0.81 11.91 17.58
N HIS A 707 -1.84 11.44 18.30
CA HIS A 707 -3.10 12.17 18.41
C HIS A 707 -2.96 13.52 19.13
N GLU A 708 -2.04 13.64 20.10
CA GLU A 708 -1.77 14.91 20.79
C GLU A 708 -1.10 15.95 19.88
N GLN A 709 -0.53 15.52 18.76
CA GLN A 709 0.14 16.36 17.76
C GLN A 709 -0.76 16.76 16.59
N VAL A 710 -2.05 16.41 16.65
CA VAL A 710 -3.08 16.81 15.69
C VAL A 710 -4.26 17.39 16.45
N GLN A 711 -4.21 18.71 16.67
CA GLN A 711 -5.24 19.46 17.39
C GLN A 711 -6.30 20.02 16.46
N LYS A 712 -5.97 20.23 15.18
CA LYS A 712 -6.86 20.84 14.19
C LYS A 712 -6.64 20.24 12.81
N VAL A 713 -7.72 20.02 12.06
CA VAL A 713 -7.70 19.51 10.67
C VAL A 713 -7.97 20.61 9.65
N LEU A 714 -7.22 20.65 8.55
CA LEU A 714 -7.48 21.51 7.40
C LEU A 714 -8.25 20.71 6.36
N ALA A 715 -9.50 21.09 6.09
CA ALA A 715 -10.30 20.57 5.00
C ALA A 715 -10.06 21.43 3.75
N ILE A 716 -9.29 20.90 2.80
CA ILE A 716 -9.02 21.53 1.51
C ILE A 716 -10.15 21.14 0.55
N GLU A 717 -10.88 22.13 0.04
CA GLU A 717 -11.94 21.92 -0.93
C GLU A 717 -11.34 21.94 -2.34
N ALA A 718 -11.01 20.75 -2.84
CA ALA A 718 -10.43 20.50 -4.16
C ALA A 718 -11.49 19.94 -5.13
N LEU A 719 -12.68 20.54 -5.13
CA LEU A 719 -13.80 20.17 -6.00
C LEU A 719 -13.57 20.67 -7.43
N GLY A 720 -14.40 20.24 -8.40
CA GLY A 720 -14.31 20.73 -9.78
C GLY A 720 -13.42 19.84 -10.65
N VAL A 721 -12.41 20.43 -11.28
CA VAL A 721 -11.48 19.70 -12.16
C VAL A 721 -10.43 18.89 -11.41
N SER A 722 -9.96 17.79 -12.00
CA SER A 722 -8.94 16.92 -11.41
C SER A 722 -7.67 17.64 -10.94
N ASP A 723 -7.29 18.71 -11.64
CA ASP A 723 -6.06 19.48 -11.37
C ASP A 723 -6.09 20.13 -9.97
N ASN A 724 -7.28 20.42 -9.43
CA ASN A 724 -7.44 20.94 -8.07
C ASN A 724 -6.98 19.90 -7.02
N GLU A 725 -7.33 18.63 -7.21
CA GLU A 725 -6.88 17.56 -6.32
C GLU A 725 -5.38 17.31 -6.48
N VAL A 726 -4.86 17.31 -7.72
CA VAL A 726 -3.40 17.20 -7.98
C VAL A 726 -2.65 18.34 -7.31
N PHE A 727 -3.20 19.56 -7.35
CA PHE A 727 -2.64 20.73 -6.70
C PHE A 727 -2.61 20.58 -5.17
N ALA A 728 -3.72 20.17 -4.56
CA ALA A 728 -3.79 19.91 -3.12
C ALA A 728 -2.80 18.82 -2.68
N ARG A 729 -2.72 17.71 -3.43
CA ARG A 729 -1.74 16.64 -3.19
C ARG A 729 -0.29 17.13 -3.36
N ALA A 730 -0.02 17.98 -4.36
CA ALA A 730 1.31 18.55 -4.56
C ALA A 730 1.70 19.50 -3.43
N TRP A 731 0.76 20.29 -2.90
CA TRP A 731 0.98 21.15 -1.74
C TRP A 731 1.31 20.33 -0.49
N CYS A 732 0.54 19.26 -0.23
CA CYS A 732 0.83 18.28 0.81
C CYS A 732 2.24 17.69 0.69
N ALA A 733 2.65 17.26 -0.51
CA ALA A 733 3.99 16.73 -0.78
C ALA A 733 5.11 17.78 -0.64
N HIS A 734 4.79 19.06 -0.86
CA HIS A 734 5.72 20.17 -0.70
C HIS A 734 6.05 20.46 0.75
N HIS A 735 5.02 20.43 1.60
CA HIS A 735 5.11 20.80 3.01
C HIS A 735 5.27 19.61 3.96
N GLY A 736 5.05 18.37 3.48
CA GLY A 736 5.21 17.16 4.27
C GLY A 736 3.96 16.80 5.09
N PHE A 737 2.78 16.96 4.50
CA PHE A 737 1.50 16.57 5.09
C PHE A 737 0.95 15.33 4.39
N SER A 738 0.76 14.23 5.13
CA SER A 738 -0.17 13.18 4.71
C SER A 738 -1.60 13.68 4.84
N ALA A 739 -2.51 13.17 4.02
CA ALA A 739 -3.88 13.64 3.98
C ALA A 739 -4.89 12.51 3.74
N VAL A 740 -6.08 12.64 4.32
CA VAL A 740 -7.24 11.82 3.94
C VAL A 740 -7.86 12.43 2.68
N VAL A 741 -8.07 11.63 1.65
CA VAL A 741 -8.69 12.03 0.38
C VAL A 741 -10.11 11.48 0.34
N ALA A 742 -11.10 12.35 0.43
CA ALA A 742 -12.51 11.98 0.48
C ALA A 742 -13.21 12.40 -0.81
N ASN A 743 -13.74 11.41 -1.54
CA ASN A 743 -14.72 11.69 -2.58
C ASN A 743 -16.04 12.06 -1.90
N VAL A 744 -16.46 13.32 -2.04
CA VAL A 744 -17.66 13.84 -1.36
C VAL A 744 -18.93 13.07 -1.72
N LYS A 745 -18.94 12.32 -2.83
CA LYS A 745 -20.06 11.48 -3.27
C LYS A 745 -20.16 10.15 -2.50
N GLU A 746 -19.08 9.73 -1.83
CA GLU A 746 -18.97 8.46 -1.10
C GLU A 746 -18.73 8.67 0.42
N THR A 747 -17.98 9.71 0.79
CA THR A 747 -17.67 10.04 2.19
C THR A 747 -18.01 11.50 2.45
N CYS A 748 -18.83 11.75 3.48
CA CYS A 748 -19.16 13.11 3.89
C CYS A 748 -17.98 13.78 4.63
N MET A 749 -17.99 15.11 4.70
CA MET A 749 -16.93 15.89 5.31
C MET A 749 -16.70 15.54 6.79
N ALA A 750 -17.76 15.34 7.57
CA ALA A 750 -17.66 14.93 8.98
C ALA A 750 -16.91 13.59 9.15
N CYS A 751 -17.25 12.58 8.35
CA CYS A 751 -16.57 11.28 8.40
C CYS A 751 -15.12 11.37 7.94
N ALA A 752 -14.81 12.20 6.94
CA ALA A 752 -13.44 12.43 6.48
C ALA A 752 -12.58 13.12 7.56
N ILE A 753 -13.13 14.09 8.28
CA ILE A 753 -12.46 14.76 9.41
C ILE A 753 -12.20 13.77 10.54
N ARG A 754 -13.21 12.98 10.94
CA ARG A 754 -13.03 11.94 11.97
C ARG A 754 -11.99 10.89 11.57
N GLU A 755 -11.95 10.50 10.30
CA GLU A 755 -10.93 9.59 9.79
C GLU A 755 -9.52 10.21 9.83
N ALA A 756 -9.40 11.52 9.58
CA ALA A 756 -8.13 12.22 9.73
C ALA A 756 -7.63 12.22 11.18
N TYR A 757 -8.52 12.40 12.16
CA TYR A 757 -8.21 12.23 13.58
C TYR A 757 -7.88 10.78 13.95
N ALA A 758 -8.51 9.78 13.31
CA ALA A 758 -8.19 8.37 13.50
C ALA A 758 -6.78 8.05 13.00
N ALA A 759 -6.46 8.53 11.80
CA ALA A 759 -5.16 8.39 11.16
C ALA A 759 -4.07 9.27 11.78
N CYS A 760 -4.43 10.21 12.66
CA CYS A 760 -3.57 11.27 13.20
C CYS A 760 -2.87 12.08 12.10
N VAL A 761 -3.64 12.51 11.10
CA VAL A 761 -3.19 13.43 10.03
C VAL A 761 -3.96 14.73 10.09
N SER A 762 -3.31 15.85 9.76
CA SER A 762 -3.85 17.19 9.96
C SER A 762 -4.51 17.79 8.70
N VAL A 763 -4.70 17.01 7.65
CA VAL A 763 -5.23 17.48 6.36
C VAL A 763 -6.24 16.49 5.79
N VAL A 764 -7.35 17.02 5.29
CA VAL A 764 -8.36 16.33 4.49
C VAL A 764 -8.43 17.04 3.13
N ILE A 765 -8.48 16.29 2.04
CA ILE A 765 -8.71 16.78 0.68
C ILE A 765 -10.09 16.29 0.25
N LEU A 766 -11.03 17.20 0.06
CA LEU A 766 -12.36 16.92 -0.46
C LEU A 766 -12.34 17.03 -1.99
N THR A 767 -12.78 15.99 -2.68
CA THR A 767 -12.75 15.87 -4.16
C THR A 767 -14.06 15.30 -4.68
N GLU A 768 -14.36 15.50 -5.97
CA GLU A 768 -15.49 14.86 -6.65
C GLU A 768 -15.13 13.53 -7.36
N GLY A 769 -13.85 13.13 -7.32
CA GLY A 769 -13.38 11.86 -7.88
C GLY A 769 -13.18 11.83 -9.40
N GLY A 770 -12.89 12.98 -10.02
CA GLY A 770 -12.69 13.13 -11.47
C GLY A 770 -13.99 13.02 -12.27
N LYS A 771 -14.31 14.01 -13.10
CA LYS A 771 -15.59 14.03 -13.85
C LYS A 771 -15.54 12.99 -14.99
N GLU A 772 -16.50 12.07 -15.08
CA GLU A 772 -16.64 11.17 -16.26
C GLU A 772 -16.77 11.94 -17.59
N ARG A 773 -17.18 13.22 -17.52
CA ARG A 773 -17.38 14.13 -18.66
C ARG A 773 -16.20 15.04 -18.97
N GLU A 774 -15.13 14.99 -18.20
CA GLU A 774 -13.88 15.55 -18.65
C GLU A 774 -13.57 14.82 -19.98
N SER A 775 -13.55 15.51 -21.13
CA SER A 775 -13.33 14.94 -22.48
C SER A 775 -11.85 14.84 -22.84
N ASP A 776 -11.36 13.68 -23.31
CA ASP A 776 -9.92 13.46 -23.57
C ASP A 776 -9.49 14.42 -24.68
N SER A 777 -8.84 15.52 -24.31
CA SER A 777 -8.39 16.56 -25.23
C SER A 777 -7.03 16.26 -25.82
#